data_AF-Q688B0-F1
#
_entry.id   AF-Q688B0-F1
#
_cell.length_a   1.000
_cell.length_b   1.000
_cell.length_c   1.000
_cell.angle_alpha   90.00
_cell.angle_beta   90.00
_cell.angle_gamma   90.00
#
_symmetry.space_group_name_H-M   'P 1'
#
loop_
_entity.id
_entity.type
_entity.pdbx_description
1 polymer ?
#
loop_
_entity_poly.entity_id
_entity_poly.type
_entity_poly.pdbx_seq_one_letter_code
_entity_poly.pdbx_strand_id
1 'polypeptide(L)'
;MIKVNWRLLLLLPLLLTTFLIFKFATLDGDNNPEIANIGGEKSIIGGIGKPKSLVDQVQEEGGASSESKCYYDNQCTLPQMLFRVRSETDSQPPFACLNDIKLFDTDNIGRGINAAILNGTTGDIIEKATFDVTASDEKLMTWLLKVPHASLLVAASFGDVAEHVSRQSRQLFAAFGAQKIDNWRVGNAYAIIGQRGIRRGEAHETVAKFLEENTQQKLFEGCFDLPIAEIGGEVELKIDGPPVHRADESKLAELGAFEADLLQQNKDVEYGGKWKNCGMDRPCNEADTIPVHFFSGEHKDDHPKMCIGGRMLFDKDLNSAGRGLNLAMLEPKTGKVTAVAHFDTYEDESHGLEEWLDAVPTGYIVAVVSFDEASNQLSDMARRIFYEMGSSMIDRLKFRASWYFVGQKGIGAYTPFEDLNIPQGNNWANPIHTSFCLPKSLHKWAGRRDTSSSMTSSASNDVRNLPKRHFCAKYDRHEEFCGAANLDSPIMPRHLSDEQRSSDAIFNVPILVASGLAPDSLRITLESLLNQEGLNTQMVLVTYDKEYSENADLVSLFHVKSVAIQSNGSYNAHLLLSLSNAFSIFPDASSVLVIEEDVTLSTDWLHYFSSIYEPYKADSTVDLALAFNSNGFIDTSGDGQTVYRIKNHLPIGSYLMKRDLYEKHIRLREFCCTERGNWDLRESISLVPAMSRIEIQVDELEKKNVLFRRNRTATQQNYLINTEFETSEEYLTHLNQLVQNTKKSIPITEIQSIGCEAWADQLDRQLKSILLTYSAKSEVESIFECWKMYWTPKILRSNRVFRFSLHQAIEVIIVADNLKIK
;
A
#
# COMPACT_ATOMS: atom_id res chain seq x y z
N MET A 1 24.45 -60.61 2.45
CA MET A 1 25.01 -60.51 1.09
C MET A 1 25.43 -59.06 0.86
N ILE A 2 26.65 -58.89 0.34
CA ILE A 2 27.54 -57.71 0.26
C ILE A 2 27.17 -56.92 -1.03
N LYS A 3 27.08 -55.58 -1.17
CA LYS A 3 28.02 -54.42 -1.05
C LYS A 3 27.18 -53.11 -1.09
N VAL A 4 27.27 -52.12 -0.19
CA VAL A 4 28.28 -51.04 0.02
C VAL A 4 28.26 -49.88 -1.00
N ASN A 5 27.89 -48.67 -0.54
CA ASN A 5 28.65 -47.40 -0.66
C ASN A 5 27.97 -46.30 0.21
N TRP A 6 28.44 -45.96 1.42
CA TRP A 6 29.53 -45.01 1.80
C TRP A 6 29.20 -43.51 1.61
N ARG A 7 28.66 -42.85 2.64
CA ARG A 7 29.43 -42.02 3.61
C ARG A 7 28.50 -41.19 4.52
N LEU A 8 28.62 -41.46 5.82
CA LEU A 8 28.23 -40.65 6.97
C LEU A 8 29.35 -40.84 8.03
N LEU A 9 29.52 -39.86 8.95
CA LEU A 9 30.38 -39.83 10.17
C LEU A 9 31.57 -38.85 10.06
N LEU A 10 31.89 -37.92 10.99
CA LEU A 10 31.54 -37.62 12.42
C LEU A 10 31.61 -36.08 12.63
N LEU A 11 30.90 -35.36 13.51
CA LEU A 11 30.70 -35.37 14.99
C LEU A 11 31.95 -35.07 15.87
N LEU A 12 32.08 -33.80 16.34
CA LEU A 12 32.15 -33.29 17.74
C LEU A 12 33.16 -32.12 18.00
N PRO A 13 32.84 -31.14 18.88
CA PRO A 13 33.58 -29.87 19.12
C PRO A 13 34.39 -29.83 20.44
N LEU A 14 35.29 -28.83 20.63
CA LEU A 14 35.51 -27.98 21.85
C LEU A 14 36.91 -27.27 21.94
N LEU A 15 36.85 -25.98 22.33
CA LEU A 15 37.72 -25.17 23.24
C LEU A 15 39.02 -24.44 22.78
N LEU A 16 38.94 -23.10 22.95
CA LEU A 16 39.86 -22.14 23.60
C LEU A 16 41.31 -21.94 23.11
N THR A 17 41.65 -20.69 22.73
CA THR A 17 42.39 -19.73 23.60
C THR A 17 42.66 -18.37 22.92
N THR A 18 42.54 -17.34 23.74
CA THR A 18 42.80 -15.89 23.64
C THR A 18 44.23 -15.48 23.22
N PHE A 19 44.45 -14.31 22.59
CA PHE A 19 45.57 -13.38 22.90
C PHE A 19 45.34 -11.94 22.35
N LEU A 20 45.24 -10.97 23.28
CA LEU A 20 45.70 -9.56 23.33
C LEU A 20 45.76 -8.64 22.08
N ILE A 21 45.04 -7.49 22.05
CA ILE A 21 45.44 -6.11 22.46
C ILE A 21 46.64 -5.52 21.70
N PHE A 22 46.44 -4.42 20.95
CA PHE A 22 47.12 -3.12 21.16
C PHE A 22 46.44 -1.98 20.39
N LYS A 23 46.66 -0.76 20.89
CA LYS A 23 45.95 0.50 20.66
C LYS A 23 47.01 1.59 20.42
N PHE A 24 46.63 2.64 19.68
CA PHE A 24 47.19 4.01 19.61
C PHE A 24 48.14 4.44 18.47
N ALA A 25 48.05 5.76 18.24
CA ALA A 25 48.49 6.58 17.12
C ALA A 25 49.83 7.33 17.36
N THR A 26 50.24 8.07 16.30
CA THR A 26 51.04 9.32 16.21
C THR A 26 52.43 9.26 15.55
N LEU A 27 52.51 10.00 14.42
CA LEU A 27 53.44 11.06 13.96
C LEU A 27 54.97 10.88 13.85
N ASP A 28 55.41 11.26 12.63
CA ASP A 28 56.61 12.00 12.19
C ASP A 28 58.00 11.37 12.02
N GLY A 29 58.60 11.70 10.85
CA GLY A 29 59.99 11.46 10.49
C GLY A 29 60.33 11.92 9.06
N ASP A 30 60.86 13.13 8.96
CA ASP A 30 61.29 13.94 7.80
C ASP A 30 62.34 13.36 6.81
N ASN A 31 62.39 13.99 5.61
CA ASN A 31 63.52 14.36 4.73
C ASN A 31 63.12 14.19 3.25
N ASN A 32 63.31 15.08 2.27
CA ASN A 32 64.00 16.36 2.11
C ASN A 32 63.48 17.02 0.80
N PRO A 33 63.73 18.32 0.52
CA PRO A 33 63.07 19.12 -0.51
C PRO A 33 63.88 19.25 -1.82
N GLU A 34 63.21 19.54 -2.94
CA GLU A 34 63.84 20.22 -4.07
C GLU A 34 62.94 21.31 -4.66
N ILE A 35 63.56 22.48 -4.74
CA ILE A 35 63.11 23.74 -5.33
C ILE A 35 63.54 23.74 -6.80
N ALA A 36 62.63 24.05 -7.72
CA ALA A 36 62.99 24.56 -9.04
C ALA A 36 61.95 25.59 -9.51
N ASN A 37 62.25 26.85 -9.21
CA ASN A 37 61.74 28.01 -9.92
C ASN A 37 62.48 28.13 -11.27
N ILE A 38 61.75 28.19 -12.38
CA ILE A 38 62.22 28.88 -13.60
C ILE A 38 61.04 29.70 -14.14
N GLY A 39 61.21 31.02 -14.09
CA GLY A 39 60.28 32.00 -14.64
C GLY A 39 60.34 32.13 -16.16
N GLY A 40 59.39 32.88 -16.69
CA GLY A 40 59.36 33.28 -18.09
C GLY A 40 58.13 34.12 -18.44
N GLU A 41 58.14 35.39 -18.04
CA GLU A 41 57.38 36.43 -18.73
C GLU A 41 57.81 36.49 -20.20
N LYS A 42 56.82 36.62 -21.11
CA LYS A 42 56.98 37.39 -22.36
C LYS A 42 55.61 37.71 -22.98
N SER A 43 55.22 38.97 -22.86
CA SER A 43 54.32 39.63 -23.78
C SER A 43 55.08 39.99 -25.07
N ILE A 44 54.58 39.63 -26.25
CA ILE A 44 54.82 40.38 -27.49
C ILE A 44 53.52 40.47 -28.27
N ILE A 45 53.21 41.72 -28.59
CA ILE A 45 52.10 42.27 -29.37
C ILE A 45 52.38 42.09 -30.87
N GLY A 46 51.32 41.89 -31.66
CA GLY A 46 51.25 42.43 -33.03
C GLY A 46 50.72 41.45 -34.10
N GLY A 47 49.47 41.64 -34.54
CA GLY A 47 48.90 40.88 -35.65
C GLY A 47 47.44 41.16 -36.01
N ILE A 48 47.09 42.45 -36.09
CA ILE A 48 45.90 43.10 -36.70
C ILE A 48 44.97 42.20 -37.56
N GLY A 49 43.71 42.09 -37.13
CA GLY A 49 42.55 41.69 -37.93
C GLY A 49 41.26 42.15 -37.23
N LYS A 50 40.58 43.15 -37.80
CA LYS A 50 39.42 43.87 -37.24
C LYS A 50 38.15 43.00 -37.05
N PRO A 51 37.21 43.42 -36.18
CA PRO A 51 36.14 42.59 -35.66
C PRO A 51 34.93 42.54 -36.59
N LYS A 52 34.24 41.39 -36.63
CA LYS A 52 32.86 41.29 -37.13
C LYS A 52 31.96 40.96 -35.95
N SER A 53 31.02 41.87 -35.72
CA SER A 53 29.79 41.62 -34.99
C SER A 53 29.03 40.46 -35.63
N LEU A 54 28.66 39.46 -34.84
CA LEU A 54 27.50 38.63 -35.14
C LEU A 54 26.45 38.95 -34.08
N VAL A 55 25.64 39.94 -34.44
CA VAL A 55 24.35 40.25 -33.87
C VAL A 55 23.47 39.01 -34.00
N ASP A 56 22.84 38.63 -32.90
CA ASP A 56 21.54 37.96 -32.78
C ASP A 56 21.14 37.02 -33.92
N GLN A 57 21.52 35.76 -33.77
CA GLN A 57 20.76 34.62 -34.30
C GLN A 57 20.57 33.58 -33.19
N VAL A 58 19.83 33.97 -32.15
CA VAL A 58 19.01 33.02 -31.41
C VAL A 58 17.66 33.07 -32.11
N GLN A 59 17.39 32.01 -32.86
CA GLN A 59 16.11 31.75 -33.49
C GLN A 59 15.04 31.70 -32.40
N GLU A 60 14.19 32.72 -32.41
CA GLU A 60 12.88 32.73 -31.81
C GLU A 60 11.99 31.65 -32.44
N GLU A 61 11.16 31.07 -31.56
CA GLU A 61 9.82 30.56 -31.81
C GLU A 61 9.64 29.17 -32.43
N GLY A 62 9.45 28.21 -31.51
CA GLY A 62 8.90 26.88 -31.78
C GLY A 62 8.48 26.14 -30.50
N GLY A 63 7.53 26.71 -29.74
CA GLY A 63 6.51 25.90 -29.05
C GLY A 63 6.82 25.09 -27.79
N ALA A 64 7.75 25.50 -26.92
CA ALA A 64 7.83 24.96 -25.55
C ALA A 64 7.67 26.07 -24.49
N SER A 65 6.60 25.97 -23.70
CA SER A 65 5.99 26.95 -22.79
C SER A 65 6.95 27.73 -21.88
N SER A 66 6.72 29.05 -21.73
CA SER A 66 7.41 29.92 -20.77
C SER A 66 7.08 29.63 -19.29
N GLU A 67 6.14 28.73 -19.00
CA GLU A 67 5.65 28.46 -17.63
C GLU A 67 6.62 27.67 -16.73
N SER A 68 7.73 27.14 -17.26
CA SER A 68 8.64 26.24 -16.52
C SER A 68 10.01 26.82 -16.15
N LYS A 69 10.29 28.09 -16.46
CA LYS A 69 11.59 28.69 -16.14
C LYS A 69 11.57 29.35 -14.76
N CYS A 70 12.43 28.84 -13.87
CA CYS A 70 12.81 29.54 -12.64
C CYS A 70 13.50 30.84 -13.04
N TYR A 71 13.05 31.98 -12.53
CA TYR A 71 13.67 33.27 -12.80
C TYR A 71 13.53 34.19 -11.60
N TYR A 72 14.41 35.18 -11.54
CA TYR A 72 14.36 36.25 -10.57
C TYR A 72 13.45 37.36 -11.09
N ASP A 73 12.44 37.76 -10.32
CA ASP A 73 11.63 38.95 -10.59
C ASP A 73 12.02 40.05 -9.59
N ASN A 74 12.44 41.20 -10.11
CA ASN A 74 12.87 42.33 -9.29
C ASN A 74 11.70 43.17 -8.75
N GLN A 75 10.45 42.76 -9.00
CA GLN A 75 9.26 43.45 -8.53
C GLN A 75 8.95 43.22 -7.03
N CYS A 76 9.48 42.17 -6.40
CA CYS A 76 9.26 41.94 -4.98
C CYS A 76 10.08 42.92 -4.13
N THR A 77 9.42 43.66 -3.25
CA THR A 77 10.08 44.61 -2.35
C THR A 77 10.44 43.95 -1.02
N LEU A 78 11.70 44.07 -0.59
CA LEU A 78 12.15 43.56 0.73
C LEU A 78 11.16 43.97 1.86
N PRO A 79 10.72 43.03 2.73
CA PRO A 79 11.24 41.66 2.92
C PRO A 79 10.56 40.58 2.04
N GLN A 80 9.85 40.95 0.98
CA GLN A 80 9.13 39.99 0.14
C GLN A 80 10.05 39.11 -0.71
N MET A 81 9.60 37.88 -0.94
CA MET A 81 10.24 36.94 -1.85
C MET A 81 9.27 36.41 -2.90
N LEU A 82 9.75 36.22 -4.13
CA LEU A 82 8.98 35.57 -5.19
C LEU A 82 8.97 34.07 -4.95
N PHE A 83 7.79 33.52 -4.70
CA PHE A 83 7.57 32.09 -4.75
C PHE A 83 6.83 31.73 -6.03
N ARG A 84 7.30 30.66 -6.67
CA ARG A 84 6.58 30.02 -7.76
C ARG A 84 6.45 28.54 -7.46
N VAL A 85 5.27 28.08 -7.06
CA VAL A 85 5.01 26.69 -6.68
C VAL A 85 3.87 26.16 -7.53
N ARG A 86 4.16 25.20 -8.39
CA ARG A 86 3.18 24.50 -9.21
C ARG A 86 2.96 23.10 -8.66
N SER A 87 1.70 22.75 -8.43
CA SER A 87 1.32 21.35 -8.18
C SER A 87 1.52 20.52 -9.44
N GLU A 88 1.61 19.21 -9.29
CA GLU A 88 1.66 18.33 -10.47
C GLU A 88 0.42 18.51 -11.36
N THR A 89 0.61 18.28 -12.66
CA THR A 89 -0.47 18.12 -13.63
C THR A 89 -0.41 16.72 -14.20
N ASP A 90 -1.39 16.36 -15.03
CA ASP A 90 -1.38 15.15 -15.85
C ASP A 90 -0.12 14.98 -16.74
N SER A 91 0.60 16.06 -16.99
CA SER A 91 1.67 16.15 -18.00
C SER A 91 2.98 16.72 -17.44
N GLN A 92 2.96 17.39 -16.28
CA GLN A 92 4.13 18.06 -15.73
C GLN A 92 4.27 17.78 -14.24
N PRO A 93 5.48 17.42 -13.76
CA PRO A 93 5.72 17.18 -12.33
C PRO A 93 5.52 18.46 -11.50
N PRO A 94 5.46 18.36 -10.16
CA PRO A 94 5.44 19.55 -9.35
C PRO A 94 6.75 20.32 -9.51
N PHE A 95 6.69 21.61 -9.25
CA PHE A 95 7.81 22.52 -9.40
C PHE A 95 7.74 23.56 -8.30
N ALA A 96 8.88 23.90 -7.71
CA ALA A 96 8.96 25.01 -6.77
C ALA A 96 10.25 25.82 -6.93
N CYS A 97 10.10 27.13 -6.89
CA CYS A 97 11.18 28.10 -7.03
C CYS A 97 11.06 29.26 -6.05
N LEU A 98 12.22 29.74 -5.61
CA LEU A 98 12.40 30.92 -4.78
C LEU A 98 13.37 31.88 -5.47
N ASN A 99 12.91 33.04 -5.96
CA ASN A 99 13.78 34.10 -6.52
C ASN A 99 14.84 33.61 -7.53
N ASP A 100 14.57 32.57 -8.35
CA ASP A 100 15.50 31.86 -9.28
C ASP A 100 16.15 30.56 -8.77
N ILE A 101 16.06 30.29 -7.47
CA ILE A 101 16.59 29.07 -6.88
C ILE A 101 15.52 27.98 -6.94
N LYS A 102 15.82 26.90 -7.66
CA LYS A 102 14.98 25.70 -7.69
C LYS A 102 15.02 24.99 -6.34
N LEU A 103 13.85 24.84 -5.73
CA LEU A 103 13.66 24.02 -4.53
C LEU A 103 13.58 22.55 -4.95
N PHE A 104 12.67 22.22 -5.87
CA PHE A 104 12.55 20.91 -6.50
C PHE A 104 11.99 21.04 -7.91
N ASP A 105 12.45 20.17 -8.81
CA ASP A 105 12.13 20.16 -10.24
C ASP A 105 12.25 18.74 -10.82
N THR A 106 12.17 18.62 -12.15
CA THR A 106 12.29 17.35 -12.89
C THR A 106 13.52 16.51 -12.54
N ASP A 107 14.57 17.13 -12.01
CA ASP A 107 15.85 16.49 -11.75
C ASP A 107 15.96 16.05 -10.28
N ASN A 108 15.20 16.68 -9.37
CA ASN A 108 15.24 16.46 -7.92
C ASN A 108 13.85 16.34 -7.29
N ILE A 109 13.01 15.47 -7.83
CA ILE A 109 11.70 15.10 -7.27
C ILE A 109 11.63 13.59 -7.05
N GLY A 110 10.61 13.16 -6.31
CA GLY A 110 10.15 11.78 -6.33
C GLY A 110 8.70 11.60 -5.90
N ARG A 111 8.19 10.38 -6.10
CA ARG A 111 6.81 10.02 -5.74
C ARG A 111 6.54 10.39 -4.29
N GLY A 112 5.33 10.89 -4.02
CA GLY A 112 4.90 11.28 -2.69
C GLY A 112 4.95 12.79 -2.46
N ILE A 113 5.66 13.23 -1.43
CA ILE A 113 5.77 14.64 -1.04
C ILE A 113 7.18 15.14 -1.31
N ASN A 114 7.30 16.20 -2.10
CA ASN A 114 8.54 16.93 -2.35
C ASN A 114 8.49 18.24 -1.57
N ALA A 115 9.51 18.49 -0.73
CA ALA A 115 9.46 19.58 0.22
C ALA A 115 10.81 20.28 0.44
N ALA A 116 10.74 21.54 0.85
CA ALA A 116 11.87 22.32 1.32
C ALA A 116 11.50 23.10 2.57
N ILE A 117 12.44 23.17 3.53
CA ILE A 117 12.37 24.03 4.70
C ILE A 117 13.25 25.23 4.48
N LEU A 118 12.71 26.41 4.76
CA LEU A 118 13.43 27.67 4.67
C LEU A 118 13.39 28.41 6.02
N ASN A 119 14.36 29.27 6.24
CA ASN A 119 14.31 30.24 7.33
C ASN A 119 13.12 31.18 7.08
N GLY A 120 12.19 31.27 8.03
CA GLY A 120 10.96 32.05 7.84
C GLY A 120 11.12 33.58 7.91
N THR A 121 12.34 34.08 8.11
CA THR A 121 12.65 35.52 8.11
C THR A 121 13.54 35.89 6.93
N THR A 122 14.55 35.06 6.61
CA THR A 122 15.49 35.35 5.52
C THR A 122 15.16 34.64 4.21
N GLY A 123 14.38 33.56 4.26
CA GLY A 123 14.12 32.68 3.12
C GLY A 123 15.30 31.79 2.72
N ASP A 124 16.36 31.75 3.52
CA ASP A 124 17.50 30.85 3.26
C ASP A 124 17.05 29.39 3.33
N ILE A 125 17.45 28.59 2.35
CA ILE A 125 17.13 27.16 2.31
C ILE A 125 17.89 26.46 3.44
N ILE A 126 17.15 25.81 4.35
CA ILE A 126 17.69 25.00 5.44
C ILE A 126 17.90 23.57 4.95
N GLU A 127 16.88 22.98 4.33
CA GLU A 127 16.89 21.59 3.89
C GLU A 127 15.91 21.34 2.74
N LYS A 128 16.19 20.35 1.89
CA LYS A 128 15.27 19.83 0.87
C LYS A 128 15.15 18.32 1.02
N ALA A 129 13.95 17.78 0.83
CA ALA A 129 13.70 16.36 0.96
C ALA A 129 12.54 15.88 0.07
N THR A 130 12.55 14.60 -0.23
CA THR A 130 11.49 13.88 -0.96
C THR A 130 11.08 12.68 -0.13
N PHE A 131 9.78 12.42 -0.03
CA PHE A 131 9.19 11.37 0.79
C PHE A 131 8.24 10.51 -0.04
N ASP A 132 8.60 9.25 -0.27
CA ASP A 132 7.69 8.27 -0.87
C ASP A 132 6.66 7.77 0.14
N VAL A 133 5.57 8.52 0.24
CA VAL A 133 4.46 8.21 1.15
C VAL A 133 3.70 6.95 0.74
N THR A 134 3.87 6.44 -0.48
CA THR A 134 3.17 5.22 -0.93
C THR A 134 3.71 3.96 -0.26
N ALA A 135 4.99 3.98 0.11
CA ALA A 135 5.60 2.98 0.97
C ALA A 135 5.28 3.26 2.44
N SER A 136 5.62 4.47 2.91
CA SER A 136 5.36 4.93 4.28
C SER A 136 5.55 6.44 4.40
N ASP A 137 4.68 7.09 5.18
CA ASP A 137 4.79 8.53 5.48
C ASP A 137 5.60 8.83 6.76
N GLU A 138 6.23 7.83 7.37
CA GLU A 138 6.97 7.98 8.64
C GLU A 138 8.12 8.98 8.54
N LYS A 139 8.87 8.92 7.43
CA LYS A 139 10.01 9.79 7.18
C LYS A 139 9.55 11.25 7.07
N LEU A 140 8.42 11.48 6.40
CA LEU A 140 7.80 12.80 6.29
C LEU A 140 7.39 13.33 7.67
N MET A 141 6.70 12.52 8.47
CA MET A 141 6.27 12.94 9.80
C MET A 141 7.45 13.25 10.72
N THR A 142 8.44 12.36 10.76
CA THR A 142 9.65 12.54 11.58
C THR A 142 10.41 13.79 11.18
N TRP A 143 10.41 14.11 9.89
CA TRP A 143 11.00 15.32 9.35
C TRP A 143 10.21 16.57 9.77
N LEU A 144 8.88 16.59 9.55
CA LEU A 144 8.01 17.70 9.94
C LEU A 144 8.07 18.02 11.45
N LEU A 145 8.15 17.00 12.30
CA LEU A 145 8.29 17.18 13.76
C LEU A 145 9.57 17.93 14.16
N LYS A 146 10.66 17.76 13.40
CA LYS A 146 11.97 18.35 13.67
C LYS A 146 12.15 19.75 13.07
N VAL A 147 11.21 20.23 12.26
CA VAL A 147 11.29 21.53 11.59
C VAL A 147 11.33 22.65 12.63
N PRO A 148 12.29 23.58 12.63
CA PRO A 148 12.35 24.64 13.63
C PRO A 148 11.09 25.52 13.68
N HIS A 149 10.78 26.09 14.86
CA HIS A 149 9.70 27.07 14.98
C HIS A 149 9.93 28.25 14.02
N ALA A 150 8.85 28.85 13.52
CA ALA A 150 8.86 29.91 12.52
C ALA A 150 9.47 29.57 11.15
N SER A 151 9.93 28.34 10.90
CA SER A 151 10.41 27.95 9.58
C SER A 151 9.30 27.85 8.54
N LEU A 152 9.65 28.16 7.30
CA LEU A 152 8.76 28.10 6.13
C LEU A 152 8.81 26.70 5.53
N LEU A 153 7.66 26.16 5.14
CA LEU A 153 7.49 24.90 4.43
C LEU A 153 6.96 25.18 3.03
N VAL A 154 7.71 24.76 2.02
CA VAL A 154 7.23 24.67 0.65
C VAL A 154 7.14 23.20 0.29
N ALA A 155 5.96 22.72 -0.09
CA ALA A 155 5.79 21.32 -0.46
C ALA A 155 4.78 21.12 -1.60
N ALA A 156 4.96 20.06 -2.37
CA ALA A 156 4.03 19.65 -3.42
C ALA A 156 3.98 18.11 -3.57
N SER A 157 2.80 17.59 -3.90
CA SER A 157 2.59 16.17 -4.16
C SER A 157 3.05 15.75 -5.55
N PHE A 158 3.42 14.47 -5.68
CA PHE A 158 3.68 13.83 -6.97
C PHE A 158 3.21 12.37 -6.97
N GLY A 159 2.41 11.96 -7.96
CA GLY A 159 2.01 10.57 -8.21
C GLY A 159 0.71 10.12 -7.55
N ASP A 160 -0.29 11.02 -7.44
CA ASP A 160 -1.63 10.76 -6.88
C ASP A 160 -1.63 10.02 -5.54
N VAL A 161 -0.92 10.61 -4.58
CA VAL A 161 -0.58 9.95 -3.32
C VAL A 161 -1.51 10.33 -2.16
N ALA A 162 -2.64 10.97 -2.42
CA ALA A 162 -3.50 11.54 -1.39
C ALA A 162 -3.91 10.51 -0.32
N GLU A 163 -4.35 9.32 -0.75
CA GLU A 163 -4.81 8.25 0.14
C GLU A 163 -3.65 7.49 0.81
N HIS A 164 -2.41 7.80 0.44
CA HIS A 164 -1.21 7.28 1.10
C HIS A 164 -0.69 8.21 2.22
N VAL A 165 -1.18 9.45 2.29
CA VAL A 165 -0.82 10.40 3.36
C VAL A 165 -1.73 10.19 4.55
N SER A 166 -1.17 9.68 5.66
CA SER A 166 -1.94 9.40 6.87
C SER A 166 -2.53 10.66 7.49
N ARG A 167 -3.51 10.47 8.36
CA ARG A 167 -4.13 11.58 9.08
C ARG A 167 -3.14 12.33 9.96
N GLN A 168 -2.20 11.63 10.59
CA GLN A 168 -1.17 12.22 11.43
C GLN A 168 -0.25 13.13 10.60
N SER A 169 0.11 12.72 9.39
CA SER A 169 0.83 13.60 8.45
C SER A 169 0.01 14.86 8.15
N ARG A 170 -1.28 14.73 7.82
CA ARG A 170 -2.17 15.88 7.54
C ARG A 170 -2.28 16.82 8.75
N GLN A 171 -2.36 16.29 9.97
CA GLN A 171 -2.35 17.09 11.20
C GLN A 171 -1.04 17.87 11.37
N LEU A 172 0.12 17.29 11.02
CA LEU A 172 1.39 18.01 11.08
C LEU A 172 1.44 19.17 10.07
N PHE A 173 0.85 19.02 8.88
CA PHE A 173 0.70 20.14 7.93
C PHE A 173 -0.15 21.29 8.51
N ALA A 174 -1.16 20.99 9.34
CA ALA A 174 -2.01 22.02 9.93
C ALA A 174 -1.23 23.01 10.82
N ALA A 175 -0.10 22.59 11.40
CA ALA A 175 0.78 23.47 12.17
C ALA A 175 1.57 24.48 11.31
N PHE A 176 1.56 24.29 9.99
CA PHE A 176 2.08 25.24 9.01
C PHE A 176 0.98 26.11 8.41
N GLY A 177 -0.23 26.07 8.98
CA GLY A 177 -1.40 26.81 8.52
C GLY A 177 -2.28 26.05 7.52
N ALA A 178 -2.01 24.77 7.24
CA ALA A 178 -2.77 24.01 6.25
C ALA A 178 -4.21 23.72 6.70
N GLN A 179 -5.19 23.99 5.84
CA GLN A 179 -6.61 23.68 5.98
C GLN A 179 -7.15 22.95 4.76
N LYS A 180 -6.73 23.32 3.54
CA LYS A 180 -7.25 22.70 2.31
C LYS A 180 -6.77 21.25 2.16
N ILE A 181 -5.66 20.87 2.80
CA ILE A 181 -5.18 19.49 2.81
C ILE A 181 -6.24 18.48 3.27
N ASP A 182 -7.22 18.88 4.08
CA ASP A 182 -8.31 17.99 4.52
C ASP A 182 -9.25 17.58 3.38
N ASN A 183 -9.27 18.34 2.29
CA ASN A 183 -10.01 18.04 1.07
C ASN A 183 -9.16 17.36 -0.01
N TRP A 184 -7.86 17.17 0.23
CA TRP A 184 -6.99 16.51 -0.73
C TRP A 184 -7.30 15.00 -0.81
N ARG A 185 -7.76 14.56 -1.98
CA ARG A 185 -8.20 13.19 -2.29
C ARG A 185 -7.61 12.74 -3.61
N VAL A 186 -7.68 11.43 -3.89
CA VAL A 186 -7.29 10.83 -5.17
C VAL A 186 -7.83 11.62 -6.37
N GLY A 187 -7.01 11.75 -7.41
CA GLY A 187 -7.29 12.56 -8.60
C GLY A 187 -6.93 14.05 -8.47
N ASN A 188 -6.42 14.47 -7.31
CA ASN A 188 -5.98 15.84 -7.06
C ASN A 188 -4.52 15.93 -6.66
N ALA A 189 -3.85 16.97 -7.15
CA ALA A 189 -2.56 17.44 -6.69
C ALA A 189 -2.71 18.37 -5.48
N TYR A 190 -1.74 18.34 -4.58
CA TYR A 190 -1.64 19.26 -3.45
C TYR A 190 -0.33 20.04 -3.49
N ALA A 191 -0.37 21.33 -3.16
CA ALA A 191 0.83 22.11 -2.88
C ALA A 191 0.55 23.15 -1.80
N ILE A 192 1.60 23.50 -1.05
CA ILE A 192 1.54 24.42 0.08
C ILE A 192 2.78 25.31 0.15
N ILE A 193 2.56 26.57 0.51
CA ILE A 193 3.52 27.48 1.14
C ILE A 193 2.94 27.85 2.50
N GLY A 194 3.55 27.30 3.56
CA GLY A 194 3.09 27.48 4.94
C GLY A 194 4.25 27.83 5.86
N GLN A 195 3.94 28.22 7.09
CA GLN A 195 4.97 28.59 8.07
C GLN A 195 4.62 28.06 9.45
N ARG A 196 5.57 27.42 10.12
CA ARG A 196 5.32 26.80 11.42
C ARG A 196 4.91 27.85 12.45
N GLY A 197 3.73 27.69 13.04
CA GLY A 197 3.20 28.56 14.09
C GLY A 197 2.15 29.56 13.64
N ILE A 198 1.81 29.62 12.34
CA ILE A 198 0.68 30.42 11.84
C ILE A 198 -0.65 29.69 12.08
N ARG A 199 -1.78 30.40 11.96
CA ARG A 199 -3.11 29.81 12.20
C ARG A 199 -3.55 28.95 11.01
N ARG A 200 -4.35 27.92 11.31
CA ARG A 200 -4.99 27.08 10.29
C ARG A 200 -5.81 27.95 9.33
N GLY A 201 -5.57 27.80 8.03
CA GLY A 201 -6.18 28.60 6.96
C GLY A 201 -5.35 29.80 6.49
N GLU A 202 -4.22 30.11 7.14
CA GLU A 202 -3.32 31.22 6.72
C GLU A 202 -2.23 30.76 5.74
N ALA A 203 -2.07 29.44 5.52
CA ALA A 203 -1.18 28.92 4.50
C ALA A 203 -1.73 29.16 3.09
N HIS A 204 -0.83 29.28 2.12
CA HIS A 204 -1.22 29.28 0.71
C HIS A 204 -1.21 27.85 0.20
N GLU A 205 -2.42 27.31 -0.01
CA GLU A 205 -2.64 25.91 -0.39
C GLU A 205 -3.48 25.77 -1.65
N THR A 206 -3.14 24.76 -2.47
CA THR A 206 -3.94 24.33 -3.62
C THR A 206 -4.28 22.86 -3.49
N VAL A 207 -5.51 22.54 -3.84
CA VAL A 207 -5.97 21.21 -4.16
C VAL A 207 -6.56 21.32 -5.56
N ALA A 208 -5.88 20.78 -6.56
CA ALA A 208 -6.26 20.95 -7.95
C ALA A 208 -6.33 19.60 -8.66
N LYS A 209 -7.35 19.37 -9.49
CA LYS A 209 -7.44 18.15 -10.28
C LYS A 209 -6.31 18.07 -11.29
N PHE A 210 -5.77 16.87 -11.52
CA PHE A 210 -4.68 16.70 -12.49
C PHE A 210 -5.05 17.18 -13.90
N LEU A 211 -6.31 16.93 -14.31
CA LEU A 211 -6.79 17.09 -15.68
C LEU A 211 -7.59 18.39 -15.94
N GLU A 212 -7.77 19.28 -14.96
CA GLU A 212 -8.46 20.55 -15.20
C GLU A 212 -7.57 21.51 -16.00
N GLU A 213 -8.08 22.11 -17.07
CA GLU A 213 -7.33 23.04 -17.95
C GLU A 213 -6.92 24.35 -17.26
N ASN A 214 -7.53 24.69 -16.12
CA ASN A 214 -7.29 25.97 -15.47
C ASN A 214 -5.94 25.97 -14.72
N THR A 215 -4.86 26.27 -15.44
CA THR A 215 -3.48 26.33 -14.91
C THR A 215 -3.33 27.31 -13.74
N GLN A 216 -4.18 28.34 -13.64
CA GLN A 216 -4.13 29.30 -12.53
C GLN A 216 -4.42 28.68 -11.16
N GLN A 217 -5.21 27.61 -11.06
CA GLN A 217 -5.43 26.95 -9.77
C GLN A 217 -4.25 26.06 -9.35
N LYS A 218 -3.38 25.70 -10.29
CA LYS A 218 -2.25 24.78 -10.06
C LYS A 218 -0.97 25.52 -9.69
N LEU A 219 -0.92 26.85 -9.85
CA LEU A 219 0.26 27.66 -9.68
C LEU A 219 0.06 28.73 -8.59
N PHE A 220 0.89 28.69 -7.56
CA PHE A 220 1.19 29.85 -6.73
C PHE A 220 2.28 30.64 -7.41
N GLU A 221 1.98 31.87 -7.79
CA GLU A 221 3.00 32.83 -8.22
C GLU A 221 2.70 34.18 -7.57
N GLY A 222 3.69 34.71 -6.84
CA GLY A 222 3.55 36.02 -6.21
C GLY A 222 4.69 36.37 -5.28
N CYS A 223 4.71 37.64 -4.86
CA CYS A 223 5.58 38.13 -3.82
C CYS A 223 4.93 37.90 -2.45
N PHE A 224 5.61 37.19 -1.57
CA PHE A 224 5.13 36.84 -0.24
C PHE A 224 5.96 37.54 0.82
N ASP A 225 5.29 38.16 1.79
CA ASP A 225 5.95 38.72 2.97
C ASP A 225 6.58 37.60 3.82
N LEU A 226 7.72 37.90 4.46
CA LEU A 226 8.35 37.04 5.46
C LEU A 226 8.35 37.75 6.81
N PRO A 227 7.68 37.20 7.83
CA PRO A 227 6.86 35.99 7.83
C PRO A 227 5.54 36.13 7.04
N ILE A 228 4.98 35.01 6.55
CA ILE A 228 3.79 34.97 5.68
C ILE A 228 2.52 35.44 6.42
N ALA A 229 2.47 35.18 7.73
CA ALA A 229 1.38 35.57 8.61
C ALA A 229 1.91 35.79 10.04
N GLU A 230 1.01 36.19 10.95
CA GLU A 230 1.35 36.40 12.36
C GLU A 230 1.70 35.06 13.02
N ILE A 231 2.96 34.89 13.43
CA ILE A 231 3.44 33.68 14.09
C ILE A 231 3.03 33.71 15.56
N GLY A 232 2.29 32.69 15.99
CA GLY A 232 1.92 32.49 17.38
C GLY A 232 3.10 32.12 18.29
N GLY A 233 2.78 31.85 19.56
CA GLY A 233 3.75 31.29 20.50
C GLY A 233 4.20 29.89 20.09
N GLU A 234 5.36 29.46 20.58
CA GLU A 234 5.92 28.16 20.26
C GLU A 234 5.00 27.03 20.77
N VAL A 235 4.39 26.30 19.84
CA VAL A 235 3.59 25.11 20.14
C VAL A 235 4.42 23.87 19.83
N GLU A 236 4.57 23.02 20.85
CA GLU A 236 5.18 21.71 20.69
C GLU A 236 4.28 20.87 19.77
N LEU A 237 4.83 20.44 18.63
CA LEU A 237 4.14 19.54 17.73
C LEU A 237 4.00 18.18 18.41
N LYS A 238 2.76 17.80 18.72
CA LYS A 238 2.42 16.46 19.19
C LYS A 238 1.51 15.81 18.17
N ILE A 239 1.77 14.54 17.90
CA ILE A 239 0.84 13.69 17.17
C ILE A 239 -0.18 13.24 18.20
N ASP A 240 -1.40 13.74 18.11
CA ASP A 240 -2.49 13.31 18.97
C ASP A 240 -2.98 11.93 18.51
N GLY A 241 -3.08 11.01 19.46
CA GLY A 241 -3.57 9.64 19.24
C GLY A 241 -2.51 8.57 19.50
N PRO A 242 -2.92 7.29 19.48
CA PRO A 242 -2.00 6.17 19.67
C PRO A 242 -0.99 6.07 18.51
N PRO A 243 0.19 5.50 18.75
CA PRO A 243 1.21 5.31 17.71
C PRO A 243 0.62 4.59 16.49
N VAL A 244 0.98 5.05 15.29
CA VAL A 244 0.66 4.31 14.06
C VAL A 244 1.55 3.06 14.02
N HIS A 245 0.95 1.88 14.07
CA HIS A 245 1.70 0.63 13.91
C HIS A 245 2.06 0.47 12.43
N ARG A 246 3.26 0.93 12.04
CA ARG A 246 3.67 0.93 10.65
C ARG A 246 4.19 -0.42 10.20
N ALA A 247 4.05 -0.65 8.90
CA ALA A 247 4.58 -1.82 8.25
C ALA A 247 6.12 -1.72 8.13
N ASP A 248 6.82 -2.78 8.51
CA ASP A 248 8.25 -2.93 8.26
C ASP A 248 8.48 -3.18 6.76
N GLU A 249 8.91 -2.13 6.04
CA GLU A 249 9.21 -2.19 4.61
C GLU A 249 10.28 -3.24 4.26
N SER A 250 11.22 -3.50 5.16
CA SER A 250 12.26 -4.51 4.93
C SER A 250 11.69 -5.90 4.96
N LYS A 251 10.72 -6.17 5.85
CA LYS A 251 10.00 -7.45 5.88
C LYS A 251 9.01 -7.60 4.75
N LEU A 252 8.32 -6.53 4.35
CA LEU A 252 7.52 -6.54 3.12
C LEU A 252 8.38 -6.91 1.90
N ALA A 253 9.53 -6.27 1.74
CA ALA A 253 10.45 -6.56 0.63
C ALA A 253 11.03 -7.97 0.71
N GLU A 254 11.39 -8.47 1.89
CA GLU A 254 11.89 -9.83 2.09
C GLU A 254 10.85 -10.89 1.71
N LEU A 255 9.59 -10.67 2.09
CA LEU A 255 8.49 -11.56 1.74
C LEU A 255 8.16 -11.50 0.24
N GLY A 256 8.33 -10.34 -0.42
CA GLY A 256 8.21 -10.19 -1.88
C GLY A 256 9.40 -10.75 -2.66
N ALA A 257 10.59 -10.82 -2.07
CA ALA A 257 11.82 -11.26 -2.76
C ALA A 257 11.79 -12.75 -3.17
N PHE A 258 10.89 -13.57 -2.62
CA PHE A 258 10.72 -14.97 -3.00
C PHE A 258 10.33 -15.14 -4.49
N GLU A 259 9.64 -14.16 -5.09
CA GLU A 259 9.32 -14.17 -6.52
C GLU A 259 10.58 -13.98 -7.41
N ALA A 260 11.60 -13.27 -6.90
CA ALA A 260 12.86 -13.03 -7.62
C ALA A 260 13.71 -14.29 -7.80
N ASP A 261 13.64 -15.23 -6.85
CA ASP A 261 14.42 -16.46 -6.88
C ASP A 261 13.98 -17.43 -8.00
N LEU A 262 12.72 -17.33 -8.45
CA LEU A 262 12.22 -18.08 -9.61
C LEU A 262 12.86 -17.62 -10.93
N LEU A 263 13.13 -16.32 -11.07
CA LEU A 263 13.82 -15.78 -12.26
C LEU A 263 15.31 -16.12 -12.30
N GLN A 264 15.97 -16.27 -11.15
CA GLN A 264 17.40 -16.60 -11.08
C GLN A 264 17.74 -18.01 -11.57
N GLN A 265 16.76 -18.90 -11.75
CA GLN A 265 17.02 -20.23 -12.33
C GLN A 265 17.25 -20.20 -13.85
N ASN A 266 17.07 -19.05 -14.53
CA ASN A 266 17.28 -18.90 -15.96
C ASN A 266 18.60 -18.17 -16.29
N LYS A 267 19.57 -18.95 -16.80
CA LYS A 267 20.84 -18.60 -17.48
C LYS A 267 21.72 -17.47 -16.87
N ASP A 268 22.98 -17.81 -16.58
CA ASP A 268 24.03 -16.84 -16.21
C ASP A 268 24.15 -15.72 -17.25
N VAL A 269 24.09 -14.45 -16.81
CA VAL A 269 24.28 -13.26 -17.67
C VAL A 269 25.71 -13.25 -18.22
N GLU A 270 25.88 -13.35 -19.54
CA GLU A 270 27.19 -13.24 -20.18
C GLU A 270 27.57 -11.78 -20.35
N TYR A 271 28.70 -11.35 -19.78
CA TYR A 271 29.17 -9.98 -19.93
C TYR A 271 30.20 -9.90 -21.06
N GLY A 272 29.92 -9.06 -22.05
CA GLY A 272 30.84 -8.73 -23.12
C GLY A 272 31.98 -7.81 -22.69
N GLY A 273 32.63 -7.20 -23.67
CA GLY A 273 33.75 -6.29 -23.46
C GLY A 273 33.43 -5.14 -22.50
N LYS A 274 34.45 -4.70 -21.75
CA LYS A 274 34.34 -3.47 -20.96
C LYS A 274 34.31 -2.27 -21.91
N TRP A 275 33.31 -1.43 -21.76
CA TRP A 275 33.20 -0.17 -22.48
C TRP A 275 33.04 0.95 -21.46
N LYS A 276 34.13 1.69 -21.22
CA LYS A 276 34.21 2.68 -20.14
C LYS A 276 33.06 3.69 -20.25
N ASN A 277 32.34 3.88 -19.15
CA ASN A 277 31.18 4.77 -19.04
C ASN A 277 30.10 4.54 -20.12
N CYS A 278 30.04 3.35 -20.73
CA CYS A 278 29.18 3.06 -21.88
C CYS A 278 29.27 4.14 -22.98
N GLY A 279 30.51 4.55 -23.29
CA GLY A 279 30.82 5.50 -24.36
C GLY A 279 30.71 6.98 -23.98
N MET A 280 30.27 7.31 -22.76
CA MET A 280 30.18 8.70 -22.33
C MET A 280 31.52 9.30 -21.93
N ASP A 281 31.77 10.54 -22.35
CA ASP A 281 32.98 11.30 -22.00
C ASP A 281 33.06 11.57 -20.49
N ARG A 282 31.92 11.83 -19.84
CA ARG A 282 31.81 12.10 -18.40
C ARG A 282 31.35 10.84 -17.65
N PRO A 283 32.01 10.48 -16.54
CA PRO A 283 31.55 9.37 -15.71
C PRO A 283 30.28 9.74 -14.95
N CYS A 284 29.48 8.72 -14.63
CA CYS A 284 28.33 8.86 -13.75
C CYS A 284 28.77 8.91 -12.28
N ASN A 285 27.89 9.42 -11.41
CA ASN A 285 28.08 9.28 -9.98
C ASN A 285 27.73 7.85 -9.57
N GLU A 286 28.73 7.03 -9.31
CA GLU A 286 28.54 5.60 -9.04
C GLU A 286 27.76 5.31 -7.74
N ALA A 287 27.58 6.31 -6.86
CA ALA A 287 26.78 6.15 -5.66
C ALA A 287 25.29 5.94 -5.99
N ASP A 288 24.75 6.75 -6.90
CA ASP A 288 23.31 6.88 -7.17
C ASP A 288 22.90 6.61 -8.62
N THR A 289 23.85 6.55 -9.55
CA THR A 289 23.59 6.36 -10.99
C THR A 289 24.48 5.30 -11.63
N ILE A 290 24.06 4.80 -12.78
CA ILE A 290 24.68 3.73 -13.55
C ILE A 290 24.84 4.21 -15.00
N PRO A 291 26.02 4.14 -15.62
CA PRO A 291 26.15 4.46 -17.04
C PRO A 291 25.43 3.42 -17.88
N VAL A 292 24.59 3.88 -18.82
CA VAL A 292 23.88 3.02 -19.78
C VAL A 292 24.05 3.52 -21.21
N HIS A 293 23.94 2.60 -22.17
CA HIS A 293 23.89 2.89 -23.60
C HIS A 293 22.93 1.95 -24.31
N PHE A 294 22.17 2.47 -25.27
CA PHE A 294 21.24 1.73 -26.12
C PHE A 294 21.52 2.04 -27.59
N PHE A 295 21.58 0.98 -28.40
CA PHE A 295 21.62 1.02 -29.85
C PHE A 295 20.62 0.04 -30.44
N SER A 296 19.68 0.52 -31.26
CA SER A 296 18.59 -0.32 -31.82
C SER A 296 18.92 -0.97 -33.18
N GLY A 297 20.09 -0.69 -33.76
CA GLY A 297 20.45 -1.13 -35.11
C GLY A 297 19.83 -0.29 -36.23
N GLU A 298 20.55 -0.13 -37.35
CA GLU A 298 20.07 0.58 -38.56
C GLU A 298 19.14 -0.27 -39.44
N HIS A 299 19.40 -1.57 -39.51
CA HIS A 299 18.64 -2.56 -40.27
C HIS A 299 18.93 -3.97 -39.72
N LYS A 300 18.24 -4.99 -40.24
CA LYS A 300 18.32 -6.40 -39.78
C LYS A 300 19.72 -7.05 -39.67
N ASP A 301 20.78 -6.45 -40.22
CA ASP A 301 22.14 -7.02 -40.17
C ASP A 301 23.04 -6.28 -39.15
N ASP A 302 22.57 -5.18 -38.58
CA ASP A 302 23.29 -4.33 -37.65
C ASP A 302 22.73 -4.48 -36.22
N HIS A 303 23.27 -5.45 -35.49
CA HIS A 303 22.69 -5.99 -34.26
C HIS A 303 22.54 -4.95 -33.14
N PRO A 304 21.58 -5.12 -32.22
CA PRO A 304 21.34 -4.16 -31.16
C PRO A 304 22.49 -4.21 -30.15
N LYS A 305 22.73 -3.08 -29.49
CA LYS A 305 23.70 -3.00 -28.39
C LYS A 305 23.07 -2.44 -27.15
N MET A 306 23.41 -3.03 -26.01
CA MET A 306 23.07 -2.49 -24.71
C MET A 306 24.28 -2.61 -23.79
N CYS A 307 24.75 -1.49 -23.26
CA CYS A 307 25.79 -1.45 -22.22
C CYS A 307 25.19 -0.92 -20.93
N ILE A 308 25.49 -1.58 -19.81
CA ILE A 308 25.06 -1.17 -18.47
C ILE A 308 26.24 -1.31 -17.52
N GLY A 309 26.51 -0.30 -16.71
CA GLY A 309 27.59 -0.33 -15.72
C GLY A 309 28.98 -0.46 -16.36
N GLY A 310 29.13 0.01 -17.61
CA GLY A 310 30.38 -0.07 -18.36
C GLY A 310 30.72 -1.46 -18.92
N ARG A 311 29.74 -2.36 -18.99
CA ARG A 311 29.88 -3.68 -19.63
C ARG A 311 28.80 -3.89 -20.68
N MET A 312 29.20 -4.46 -21.82
CA MET A 312 28.25 -4.83 -22.87
C MET A 312 27.41 -6.04 -22.42
N LEU A 313 26.10 -5.95 -22.61
CA LEU A 313 25.12 -7.00 -22.32
C LEU A 313 24.52 -7.59 -23.59
N PHE A 314 24.22 -6.76 -24.59
CA PHE A 314 23.83 -7.23 -25.91
C PHE A 314 24.77 -6.62 -26.94
N ASP A 315 25.19 -7.45 -27.88
CA ASP A 315 25.93 -7.13 -29.11
C ASP A 315 25.80 -8.38 -30.00
N LYS A 316 26.36 -8.32 -31.20
CA LYS A 316 26.44 -9.48 -32.08
C LYS A 316 27.05 -10.69 -31.33
N ASP A 317 26.34 -11.81 -31.37
CA ASP A 317 26.71 -13.08 -30.73
C ASP A 317 26.79 -13.05 -29.18
N LEU A 318 26.19 -12.05 -28.51
CA LEU A 318 26.17 -11.94 -27.04
C LEU A 318 24.74 -12.00 -26.48
N ASN A 319 24.51 -12.86 -25.48
CA ASN A 319 23.20 -13.08 -24.81
C ASN A 319 22.02 -13.29 -25.78
N SER A 320 22.27 -13.90 -26.95
CA SER A 320 21.26 -14.10 -27.99
C SER A 320 20.61 -12.80 -28.48
N ALA A 321 21.37 -11.70 -28.53
CA ALA A 321 20.93 -10.44 -29.12
C ALA A 321 20.33 -10.67 -30.51
N GLY A 322 19.09 -10.26 -30.73
CA GLY A 322 18.34 -10.63 -31.92
C GLY A 322 17.08 -9.81 -32.13
N ARG A 323 16.32 -10.16 -33.17
CA ARG A 323 15.11 -9.46 -33.62
C ARG A 323 14.05 -9.49 -32.52
N GLY A 324 13.29 -8.41 -32.38
CA GLY A 324 12.27 -8.27 -31.35
C GLY A 324 12.77 -7.42 -30.18
N LEU A 325 12.53 -7.88 -28.95
CA LEU A 325 12.85 -7.15 -27.72
C LEU A 325 14.01 -7.83 -26.97
N ASN A 326 15.01 -7.03 -26.61
CA ASN A 326 16.19 -7.44 -25.84
C ASN A 326 16.13 -6.74 -24.47
N LEU A 327 16.07 -7.50 -23.39
CA LEU A 327 15.76 -7.03 -22.04
C LEU A 327 16.87 -7.32 -21.02
N ALA A 328 17.06 -6.42 -20.06
CA ALA A 328 17.88 -6.62 -18.87
C ALA A 328 17.10 -6.21 -17.61
N MET A 329 17.20 -7.04 -16.56
CA MET A 329 16.67 -6.76 -15.24
C MET A 329 17.79 -6.30 -14.31
N LEU A 330 17.56 -5.23 -13.54
CA LEU A 330 18.53 -4.67 -12.61
C LEU A 330 17.96 -4.60 -11.19
N GLU A 331 18.81 -4.93 -10.22
CA GLU A 331 18.53 -4.75 -8.80
C GLU A 331 18.74 -3.27 -8.40
N PRO A 332 17.75 -2.62 -7.77
CA PRO A 332 17.72 -1.15 -7.62
C PRO A 332 18.70 -0.59 -6.58
N LYS A 333 19.29 -1.40 -5.68
CA LYS A 333 20.20 -0.89 -4.65
C LYS A 333 21.63 -0.81 -5.16
N THR A 334 22.04 -1.83 -5.89
CA THR A 334 23.39 -2.06 -6.40
C THR A 334 23.54 -1.59 -7.84
N GLY A 335 22.45 -1.62 -8.61
CA GLY A 335 22.50 -1.43 -10.06
C GLY A 335 23.03 -2.64 -10.83
N LYS A 336 23.15 -3.79 -10.15
CA LYS A 336 23.65 -5.03 -10.75
C LYS A 336 22.58 -5.61 -11.67
N VAL A 337 23.00 -6.03 -12.86
CA VAL A 337 22.16 -6.80 -13.79
C VAL A 337 22.00 -8.22 -13.24
N THR A 338 20.75 -8.62 -13.01
CA THR A 338 20.38 -9.90 -12.39
C THR A 338 19.87 -10.92 -13.41
N ALA A 339 19.28 -10.49 -14.51
CA ALA A 339 18.84 -11.35 -15.61
C ALA A 339 18.86 -10.60 -16.95
N VAL A 340 18.92 -11.36 -18.04
CA VAL A 340 18.74 -10.85 -19.42
C VAL A 340 17.80 -11.79 -20.18
N ALA A 341 17.06 -11.26 -21.14
CA ALA A 341 16.15 -12.04 -21.98
C ALA A 341 16.04 -11.45 -23.39
N HIS A 342 15.68 -12.29 -24.35
CA HIS A 342 15.41 -11.90 -25.73
C HIS A 342 14.15 -12.61 -26.21
N PHE A 343 13.23 -11.87 -26.82
CA PHE A 343 11.98 -12.41 -27.37
C PHE A 343 11.77 -11.88 -28.79
N ASP A 344 11.60 -12.79 -29.74
CA ASP A 344 11.32 -12.46 -31.15
C ASP A 344 9.84 -12.16 -31.35
N THR A 345 9.40 -11.00 -30.85
CA THR A 345 8.01 -10.52 -30.93
C THR A 345 7.56 -10.12 -32.34
N TYR A 346 8.32 -10.51 -33.38
CA TYR A 346 7.89 -10.46 -34.77
C TYR A 346 7.33 -11.80 -35.25
N GLU A 347 8.00 -12.91 -34.91
CA GLU A 347 7.64 -14.26 -35.38
C GLU A 347 6.87 -15.05 -34.31
N ASP A 348 7.22 -14.88 -33.04
CA ASP A 348 6.66 -15.63 -31.91
C ASP A 348 5.62 -14.83 -31.13
N GLU A 349 4.61 -15.51 -30.59
CA GLU A 349 3.64 -14.92 -29.66
C GLU A 349 4.34 -14.44 -28.38
N SER A 350 3.94 -13.28 -27.85
CA SER A 350 4.62 -12.64 -26.71
C SER A 350 4.34 -13.25 -25.33
N HIS A 351 3.76 -14.45 -25.23
CA HIS A 351 3.44 -15.07 -23.94
C HIS A 351 4.65 -15.27 -23.02
N GLY A 352 5.79 -15.72 -23.58
CA GLY A 352 7.02 -15.87 -22.79
C GLY A 352 7.57 -14.54 -22.27
N LEU A 353 7.34 -13.44 -23.00
CA LEU A 353 7.69 -12.09 -22.56
C LEU A 353 6.78 -11.65 -21.41
N GLU A 354 5.49 -11.92 -21.50
CA GLU A 354 4.51 -11.61 -20.44
C GLU A 354 4.87 -12.32 -19.13
N GLU A 355 5.13 -13.63 -19.18
CA GLU A 355 5.56 -14.42 -18.02
C GLU A 355 6.85 -13.87 -17.40
N TRP A 356 7.83 -13.49 -18.23
CA TRP A 356 9.09 -12.92 -17.75
C TRP A 356 8.87 -11.57 -17.07
N LEU A 357 8.06 -10.69 -17.66
CA LEU A 357 7.76 -9.36 -17.11
C LEU A 357 6.89 -9.43 -15.84
N ASP A 358 6.02 -10.43 -15.72
CA ASP A 358 5.18 -10.64 -14.54
C ASP A 358 5.99 -11.20 -13.37
N ALA A 359 6.99 -12.03 -13.63
CA ALA A 359 7.89 -12.53 -12.60
C ALA A 359 8.92 -11.49 -12.11
N VAL A 360 9.03 -10.31 -12.76
CA VAL A 360 9.92 -9.23 -12.30
C VAL A 360 9.46 -8.77 -10.91
N PRO A 361 10.33 -8.81 -9.88
CA PRO A 361 9.92 -8.39 -8.55
C PRO A 361 9.59 -6.90 -8.51
N THR A 362 8.59 -6.54 -7.71
CA THR A 362 8.22 -5.14 -7.50
C THR A 362 9.44 -4.31 -7.08
N GLY A 363 9.64 -3.17 -7.74
CA GLY A 363 10.77 -2.28 -7.52
C GLY A 363 12.02 -2.57 -8.35
N TYR A 364 12.09 -3.68 -9.10
CA TYR A 364 13.22 -3.93 -10.01
C TYR A 364 13.10 -3.09 -11.29
N ILE A 365 14.25 -2.72 -11.85
CA ILE A 365 14.35 -1.93 -13.07
C ILE A 365 14.44 -2.89 -14.27
N VAL A 366 13.71 -2.58 -15.34
CA VAL A 366 13.74 -3.30 -16.61
C VAL A 366 14.21 -2.36 -17.71
N ALA A 367 15.31 -2.69 -18.39
CA ALA A 367 15.84 -1.97 -19.54
C ALA A 367 15.61 -2.79 -20.82
N VAL A 368 15.17 -2.14 -21.89
CA VAL A 368 14.75 -2.78 -23.15
C VAL A 368 15.28 -2.01 -24.35
N VAL A 369 15.69 -2.73 -25.39
CA VAL A 369 15.95 -2.18 -26.73
C VAL A 369 15.33 -3.07 -27.81
N SER A 370 14.65 -2.46 -28.78
CA SER A 370 14.10 -3.15 -29.94
C SER A 370 15.16 -3.33 -31.04
N PHE A 371 14.99 -4.36 -31.86
CA PHE A 371 15.82 -4.59 -33.05
C PHE A 371 15.03 -5.18 -34.21
N ASP A 372 15.33 -4.71 -35.42
CA ASP A 372 14.72 -5.10 -36.70
C ASP A 372 13.19 -4.89 -36.76
N GLU A 373 12.43 -5.69 -36.02
CA GLU A 373 10.98 -5.60 -35.91
C GLU A 373 10.56 -6.22 -34.55
N ALA A 374 9.69 -5.54 -33.80
CA ALA A 374 9.28 -5.98 -32.46
C ALA A 374 7.77 -5.84 -32.18
N SER A 375 6.97 -5.49 -33.18
CA SER A 375 5.57 -5.08 -32.98
C SER A 375 4.54 -6.07 -33.50
N ASN A 376 4.91 -6.96 -34.43
CA ASN A 376 3.95 -7.78 -35.19
C ASN A 376 3.17 -8.79 -34.33
N GLN A 377 3.85 -9.47 -33.41
CA GLN A 377 3.26 -10.44 -32.47
C GLN A 377 3.31 -9.96 -31.02
N LEU A 378 3.56 -8.66 -30.81
CA LEU A 378 3.54 -8.05 -29.49
C LEU A 378 2.10 -7.85 -29.04
N SER A 379 1.65 -8.67 -28.09
CA SER A 379 0.29 -8.62 -27.58
C SER A 379 -0.02 -7.30 -26.86
N ASP A 380 -1.31 -6.98 -26.78
CA ASP A 380 -1.80 -5.86 -25.96
C ASP A 380 -1.47 -6.05 -24.47
N MET A 381 -1.32 -7.30 -24.00
CA MET A 381 -0.91 -7.60 -22.62
C MET A 381 0.53 -7.17 -22.37
N ALA A 382 1.46 -7.57 -23.24
CA ALA A 382 2.86 -7.17 -23.14
C ALA A 382 3.01 -5.65 -23.19
N ARG A 383 2.27 -4.98 -24.09
CA ARG A 383 2.23 -3.52 -24.18
C ARG A 383 1.78 -2.89 -22.86
N ARG A 384 0.74 -3.45 -22.24
CA ARG A 384 0.25 -2.97 -20.95
C ARG A 384 1.22 -3.20 -19.79
N ILE A 385 1.91 -4.34 -19.73
CA ILE A 385 2.89 -4.54 -18.65
C ILE A 385 4.01 -3.50 -18.74
N PHE A 386 4.49 -3.18 -19.96
CA PHE A 386 5.44 -2.08 -20.14
C PHE A 386 4.86 -0.73 -19.72
N TYR A 387 3.60 -0.46 -20.02
CA TYR A 387 2.90 0.74 -19.56
C TYR A 387 2.92 0.86 -18.03
N GLU A 388 2.63 -0.22 -17.31
CA GLU A 388 2.67 -0.26 -15.84
C GLU A 388 4.07 -0.11 -15.27
N MET A 389 5.08 -0.59 -16.00
CA MET A 389 6.48 -0.37 -15.71
C MET A 389 6.95 1.05 -16.04
N GLY A 390 6.09 1.86 -16.67
CA GLY A 390 6.33 3.27 -16.95
C GLY A 390 6.58 3.63 -18.41
N SER A 391 6.21 2.79 -19.37
CA SER A 391 6.27 3.16 -20.78
C SER A 391 5.10 4.07 -21.14
N SER A 392 5.44 5.19 -21.77
CA SER A 392 4.50 6.14 -22.39
C SER A 392 4.29 5.88 -23.88
N MET A 393 5.23 5.20 -24.54
CA MET A 393 5.28 5.09 -26.00
C MET A 393 5.01 3.68 -26.54
N ILE A 394 4.91 2.66 -25.70
CA ILE A 394 4.76 1.26 -26.13
C ILE A 394 3.54 1.03 -27.02
N ASP A 395 2.42 1.69 -26.77
CA ASP A 395 1.23 1.61 -27.63
C ASP A 395 1.44 2.18 -29.04
N ARG A 396 2.48 3.01 -29.22
CA ARG A 396 2.88 3.58 -30.52
C ARG A 396 3.90 2.70 -31.26
N LEU A 397 4.43 1.65 -30.64
CA LEU A 397 5.39 0.74 -31.28
C LEU A 397 4.73 0.01 -32.46
N LYS A 398 5.26 0.26 -33.66
CA LYS A 398 4.74 -0.23 -34.96
C LYS A 398 5.82 -0.92 -35.76
N PHE A 399 5.41 -1.50 -36.89
CA PHE A 399 6.28 -2.26 -37.78
C PHE A 399 7.59 -1.54 -38.07
N ARG A 400 8.73 -2.14 -37.69
CA ARG A 400 10.10 -1.61 -37.86
C ARG A 400 10.42 -0.29 -37.15
N ALA A 401 9.71 0.01 -36.06
CA ALA A 401 10.07 1.10 -35.18
C ALA A 401 11.29 0.78 -34.31
N SER A 402 12.12 1.80 -34.07
CA SER A 402 13.24 1.73 -33.14
C SER A 402 12.80 2.26 -31.79
N TRP A 403 13.00 1.50 -30.72
CA TRP A 403 12.52 1.82 -29.38
C TRP A 403 13.53 1.40 -28.33
N TYR A 404 13.74 2.23 -27.32
CA TYR A 404 14.35 1.82 -26.07
C TYR A 404 13.46 2.27 -24.92
N PHE A 405 13.52 1.54 -23.81
CA PHE A 405 12.75 1.84 -22.62
C PHE A 405 13.48 1.38 -21.37
N VAL A 406 13.43 2.18 -20.31
CA VAL A 406 13.85 1.78 -18.97
C VAL A 406 12.73 2.09 -17.98
N GLY A 407 12.12 1.04 -17.46
CA GLY A 407 11.00 1.06 -16.52
C GLY A 407 11.34 0.48 -15.15
N GLN A 408 10.38 0.53 -14.23
CA GLN A 408 10.48 -0.15 -12.94
C GLN A 408 9.14 -0.81 -12.61
N LYS A 409 9.14 -2.11 -12.24
CA LYS A 409 7.90 -2.81 -11.85
C LYS A 409 7.28 -2.13 -10.63
N GLY A 410 6.00 -1.77 -10.73
CA GLY A 410 5.27 -1.11 -9.66
C GLY A 410 5.53 0.40 -9.51
N ILE A 411 6.18 1.03 -10.50
CA ILE A 411 6.40 2.50 -10.48
C ILE A 411 5.08 3.29 -10.56
N GLY A 412 4.06 2.71 -11.19
CA GLY A 412 2.72 3.31 -11.29
C GLY A 412 2.67 4.61 -12.09
N ALA A 413 3.66 4.88 -12.94
CA ALA A 413 3.73 6.07 -13.80
C ALA A 413 4.90 6.04 -14.79
N TYR A 414 4.93 6.98 -15.76
CA TYR A 414 5.93 6.92 -16.83
C TYR A 414 7.33 7.36 -16.44
N THR A 415 8.33 6.68 -17.00
CA THR A 415 9.74 7.04 -16.88
C THR A 415 10.18 7.97 -18.02
N PRO A 416 11.18 8.83 -17.79
CA PRO A 416 11.75 9.68 -18.85
C PRO A 416 12.76 8.93 -19.74
N PHE A 417 12.99 7.65 -19.47
CA PHE A 417 14.04 6.84 -20.08
C PHE A 417 13.46 6.02 -21.23
N GLU A 418 12.87 6.72 -22.19
CA GLU A 418 12.18 6.11 -23.33
C GLU A 418 12.30 7.01 -24.55
N ASP A 419 12.49 6.42 -25.73
CA ASP A 419 12.40 7.11 -27.02
C ASP A 419 11.93 6.15 -28.10
N LEU A 420 11.27 6.68 -29.13
CA LEU A 420 10.63 5.91 -30.19
C LEU A 420 10.76 6.64 -31.53
N ASN A 421 11.48 6.04 -32.47
CA ASN A 421 11.49 6.49 -33.86
C ASN A 421 10.49 5.65 -34.67
N ILE A 422 9.58 6.34 -35.37
CA ILE A 422 8.60 5.72 -36.27
C ILE A 422 9.13 5.76 -37.72
N PRO A 423 9.07 4.65 -38.48
CA PRO A 423 9.56 4.63 -39.86
C PRO A 423 8.66 5.40 -40.83
N GLN A 424 9.25 5.86 -41.93
CA GLN A 424 8.51 6.38 -43.08
C GLN A 424 8.37 5.29 -44.15
N GLY A 425 7.15 4.79 -44.35
CA GLY A 425 6.86 3.73 -45.31
C GLY A 425 7.32 2.36 -44.82
N ASN A 426 7.94 1.56 -45.70
CA ASN A 426 8.38 0.20 -45.39
C ASN A 426 9.85 0.11 -44.93
N ASN A 427 10.56 1.22 -44.77
CA ASN A 427 11.95 1.21 -44.30
C ASN A 427 12.01 1.04 -42.77
N TRP A 428 13.19 0.74 -42.23
CA TRP A 428 13.44 0.82 -40.79
C TRP A 428 13.40 2.28 -40.32
N ALA A 429 13.03 2.48 -39.06
CA ALA A 429 13.12 3.79 -38.44
C ALA A 429 14.58 4.21 -38.26
N ASN A 430 14.81 5.50 -38.01
CA ASN A 430 16.14 5.96 -37.64
C ASN A 430 16.61 5.21 -36.38
N PRO A 431 17.85 4.71 -36.34
CA PRO A 431 18.35 4.00 -35.18
C PRO A 431 18.38 4.92 -33.97
N ILE A 432 18.04 4.36 -32.81
CA ILE A 432 18.30 5.00 -31.53
C ILE A 432 19.74 4.70 -31.15
N HIS A 433 20.48 5.74 -30.75
CA HIS A 433 21.84 5.64 -30.25
C HIS A 433 22.04 6.65 -29.12
N THR A 434 21.79 6.23 -27.88
CA THR A 434 21.76 7.12 -26.71
C THR A 434 22.56 6.56 -25.54
N SER A 435 23.21 7.45 -24.78
CA SER A 435 23.89 7.12 -23.52
C SER A 435 23.52 8.13 -22.45
N PHE A 436 23.30 7.66 -21.22
CA PHE A 436 23.00 8.52 -20.08
C PHE A 436 23.34 7.84 -18.75
N CYS A 437 23.27 8.61 -17.66
CA CYS A 437 23.40 8.08 -16.30
C CYS A 437 22.01 7.70 -15.77
N LEU A 438 21.73 6.40 -15.75
CA LEU A 438 20.49 5.84 -15.23
C LEU A 438 20.51 5.87 -13.69
N PRO A 439 19.54 6.50 -13.04
CA PRO A 439 19.42 6.47 -11.59
C PRO A 439 19.10 5.06 -11.09
N LYS A 440 19.75 4.63 -10.00
CA LYS A 440 19.54 3.30 -9.41
C LYS A 440 18.12 3.08 -8.88
N SER A 441 17.35 4.14 -8.69
CA SER A 441 15.99 4.05 -8.17
C SER A 441 15.05 4.97 -8.94
N LEU A 442 14.13 4.39 -9.73
CA LEU A 442 13.28 5.12 -10.67
C LEU A 442 11.98 5.68 -10.07
N HIS A 443 11.67 5.36 -8.81
CA HIS A 443 10.55 5.93 -8.06
C HIS A 443 10.51 7.46 -8.07
N LYS A 444 11.66 8.11 -8.31
CA LYS A 444 11.76 9.56 -8.46
C LYS A 444 10.97 10.12 -9.66
N TRP A 445 10.66 9.31 -10.66
CA TRP A 445 10.01 9.76 -11.90
C TRP A 445 8.57 9.32 -12.07
N ALA A 446 7.96 8.74 -11.03
CA ALA A 446 6.58 8.30 -11.10
C ALA A 446 5.58 9.48 -11.25
N GLY A 447 5.28 9.92 -12.49
CA GLY A 447 4.05 10.67 -12.77
C GLY A 447 3.94 11.40 -14.13
N ARG A 448 4.61 10.97 -15.21
CA ARG A 448 4.48 11.67 -16.51
C ARG A 448 3.39 11.06 -17.41
N ARG A 449 2.76 11.88 -18.27
CA ARG A 449 2.11 11.50 -19.54
C ARG A 449 2.73 12.34 -20.65
N ASP A 450 3.04 11.75 -21.81
CA ASP A 450 3.71 12.43 -22.93
C ASP A 450 2.80 13.48 -23.60
N THR A 451 3.28 14.72 -23.74
CA THR A 451 2.59 15.85 -24.40
C THR A 451 2.58 15.77 -25.93
N SER A 452 2.94 14.63 -26.52
CA SER A 452 3.04 14.44 -27.97
C SER A 452 1.73 14.07 -28.70
N SER A 453 0.59 13.89 -28.03
CA SER A 453 -0.69 13.50 -28.68
C SER A 453 -1.81 14.55 -28.58
N SER A 454 -1.48 15.84 -28.75
CA SER A 454 -2.48 16.83 -29.13
C SER A 454 -2.72 16.77 -30.64
N MET A 455 -3.48 15.77 -31.09
CA MET A 455 -4.21 15.81 -32.37
C MET A 455 -5.10 14.57 -32.50
N THR A 456 -6.33 14.63 -31.99
CA THR A 456 -7.61 14.40 -32.70
C THR A 456 -8.76 13.96 -31.77
N SER A 457 -9.87 14.69 -31.92
CA SER A 457 -11.26 14.39 -31.54
C SER A 457 -11.62 14.22 -30.06
N SER A 458 -12.20 15.29 -29.51
CA SER A 458 -13.53 15.29 -28.86
C SER A 458 -14.00 13.98 -28.22
N ALA A 459 -13.51 13.69 -27.02
CA ALA A 459 -14.22 12.87 -26.04
C ALA A 459 -14.10 13.58 -24.69
N SER A 460 -15.20 13.56 -23.94
CA SER A 460 -15.58 14.35 -22.78
C SER A 460 -14.56 14.47 -21.64
N ASN A 461 -14.80 15.48 -20.80
CA ASN A 461 -14.31 15.79 -19.45
C ASN A 461 -14.27 14.63 -18.42
N ASP A 462 -14.16 13.37 -18.82
CA ASP A 462 -14.21 12.23 -17.90
C ASP A 462 -12.80 11.81 -17.47
N VAL A 463 -12.51 12.06 -16.19
CA VAL A 463 -11.35 11.52 -15.47
C VAL A 463 -11.38 10.00 -15.60
N ARG A 464 -10.39 9.42 -16.31
CA ARG A 464 -10.33 7.96 -16.53
C ARG A 464 -9.56 7.26 -15.42
N ASN A 465 -10.13 6.19 -14.86
CA ASN A 465 -9.45 5.34 -13.89
C ASN A 465 -8.58 4.32 -14.63
N LEU A 466 -7.39 4.74 -15.08
CA LEU A 466 -6.50 3.92 -15.88
C LEU A 466 -6.09 2.60 -15.20
N PRO A 467 -5.70 2.58 -13.91
CA PRO A 467 -5.40 1.31 -13.23
C PRO A 467 -6.57 0.35 -13.27
N LYS A 468 -7.80 0.82 -12.96
CA LYS A 468 -8.99 -0.03 -13.02
C LYS A 468 -9.31 -0.50 -14.43
N ARG A 469 -9.20 0.37 -15.43
CA ARG A 469 -9.36 0.01 -16.85
C ARG A 469 -8.35 -1.06 -17.28
N HIS A 470 -7.11 -0.96 -16.82
CA HIS A 470 -6.09 -1.97 -17.07
C HIS A 470 -6.53 -3.32 -16.48
N PHE A 471 -6.84 -3.33 -15.18
CA PHE A 471 -7.28 -4.53 -14.47
C PHE A 471 -8.47 -5.20 -15.16
N CYS A 472 -9.52 -4.42 -15.46
CA CYS A 472 -10.74 -4.89 -16.11
C CYS A 472 -10.56 -5.33 -17.56
N ALA A 473 -9.46 -4.94 -18.19
CA ALA A 473 -9.11 -5.40 -19.53
C ALA A 473 -8.11 -6.56 -19.51
N LYS A 474 -7.48 -6.84 -18.36
CA LYS A 474 -6.63 -8.01 -18.10
C LYS A 474 -7.46 -9.20 -17.62
N TYR A 475 -8.46 -8.97 -16.78
CA TYR A 475 -9.33 -9.98 -16.22
C TYR A 475 -10.76 -9.79 -16.72
N ASP A 476 -11.33 -10.82 -17.35
CA ASP A 476 -12.68 -10.80 -17.95
C ASP A 476 -13.83 -11.00 -16.94
N ARG A 477 -13.53 -10.88 -15.65
CA ARG A 477 -14.44 -11.10 -14.52
C ARG A 477 -14.82 -9.78 -13.85
N HIS A 478 -15.37 -9.83 -12.63
CA HIS A 478 -15.77 -8.65 -11.84
C HIS A 478 -16.88 -7.81 -12.50
N GLU A 479 -17.81 -8.46 -13.19
CA GLU A 479 -18.93 -7.91 -13.97
C GLU A 479 -19.32 -6.44 -13.66
N GLU A 480 -19.98 -6.18 -12.53
CA GLU A 480 -20.48 -4.86 -12.16
C GLU A 480 -19.33 -3.86 -11.93
N PHE A 481 -18.25 -4.30 -11.30
CA PHE A 481 -17.07 -3.48 -11.03
C PHE A 481 -16.37 -3.05 -12.31
N CYS A 482 -16.25 -3.96 -13.28
CA CYS A 482 -15.68 -3.70 -14.60
C CYS A 482 -16.71 -3.24 -15.65
N GLY A 483 -17.96 -3.06 -15.25
CA GLY A 483 -19.03 -2.58 -16.10
C GLY A 483 -18.79 -1.15 -16.58
N ALA A 484 -19.26 -0.84 -17.78
CA ALA A 484 -19.04 0.46 -18.43
C ALA A 484 -19.45 1.67 -17.56
N ALA A 485 -20.44 1.52 -16.68
CA ALA A 485 -20.88 2.56 -15.76
C ALA A 485 -19.91 2.83 -14.59
N ASN A 486 -19.12 1.82 -14.20
CA ASN A 486 -18.24 1.86 -13.03
C ASN A 486 -16.75 1.89 -13.39
N LEU A 487 -16.41 1.72 -14.66
CA LEU A 487 -15.04 1.55 -15.14
C LEU A 487 -14.12 2.73 -14.79
N ASP A 488 -14.67 3.95 -14.76
CA ASP A 488 -13.96 5.17 -14.40
C ASP A 488 -14.28 5.71 -13.00
N SER A 489 -15.08 4.97 -12.21
CA SER A 489 -15.38 5.37 -10.84
C SER A 489 -14.10 5.40 -10.00
N PRO A 490 -13.87 6.47 -9.21
CA PRO A 490 -12.72 6.53 -8.31
C PRO A 490 -12.86 5.46 -7.21
N ILE A 491 -11.76 4.81 -6.88
CA ILE A 491 -11.68 3.85 -5.77
C ILE A 491 -11.09 4.60 -4.58
N MET A 492 -11.95 5.00 -3.64
CA MET A 492 -11.53 5.81 -2.48
C MET A 492 -12.33 5.44 -1.24
N PRO A 493 -11.73 5.55 -0.04
CA PRO A 493 -12.42 5.30 1.21
C PRO A 493 -13.50 6.36 1.47
N ARG A 494 -14.56 5.94 2.17
CA ARG A 494 -15.65 6.80 2.59
C ARG A 494 -15.13 7.87 3.56
N HIS A 495 -15.60 9.10 3.36
CA HIS A 495 -15.25 10.22 4.22
C HIS A 495 -15.74 10.00 5.66
N LEU A 496 -14.89 10.37 6.62
CA LEU A 496 -15.28 10.46 8.02
C LEU A 496 -16.25 11.63 8.19
N SER A 497 -17.48 11.34 8.60
CA SER A 497 -18.52 12.36 8.78
C SER A 497 -18.35 13.16 10.08
N ASP A 498 -17.92 12.48 11.14
CA ASP A 498 -17.67 13.07 12.46
C ASP A 498 -16.18 13.34 12.68
N GLU A 499 -15.76 14.59 12.52
CA GLU A 499 -14.37 15.00 12.73
C GLU A 499 -13.87 14.81 14.17
N GLN A 500 -14.75 14.72 15.18
CA GLN A 500 -14.33 14.46 16.56
C GLN A 500 -13.76 13.05 16.72
N ARG A 501 -14.25 12.10 15.92
CA ARG A 501 -13.73 10.74 15.85
C ARG A 501 -12.42 10.63 15.12
N SER A 502 -11.89 11.72 14.57
CA SER A 502 -10.56 11.70 13.97
C SER A 502 -9.59 11.03 14.96
N SER A 503 -9.60 11.41 16.23
CA SER A 503 -8.97 10.77 17.41
C SER A 503 -8.80 9.25 17.48
N ASP A 504 -9.69 8.50 16.84
CA ASP A 504 -10.01 7.15 17.26
C ASP A 504 -8.82 6.18 17.12
N ALA A 505 -8.59 5.44 18.20
CA ALA A 505 -7.50 4.50 18.29
C ALA A 505 -7.63 3.33 17.31
N ILE A 506 -8.87 2.93 16.98
CA ILE A 506 -9.10 1.79 16.07
C ILE A 506 -8.57 2.03 14.66
N PHE A 507 -8.47 3.30 14.22
CA PHE A 507 -7.98 3.67 12.88
C PHE A 507 -6.49 3.37 12.68
N ASN A 508 -5.75 3.14 13.77
CA ASN A 508 -4.33 2.77 13.75
C ASN A 508 -4.09 1.29 14.08
N VAL A 509 -5.14 0.48 14.22
CA VAL A 509 -5.03 -0.97 14.40
C VAL A 509 -4.88 -1.62 13.03
N PRO A 510 -3.84 -2.47 12.80
CA PRO A 510 -3.68 -3.16 11.53
C PRO A 510 -4.88 -4.05 11.19
N ILE A 511 -5.24 -4.07 9.91
CA ILE A 511 -6.29 -4.90 9.34
C ILE A 511 -5.62 -5.91 8.41
N LEU A 512 -5.73 -7.20 8.73
CA LEU A 512 -5.32 -8.31 7.90
C LEU A 512 -6.54 -8.86 7.15
N VAL A 513 -6.49 -8.84 5.82
CA VAL A 513 -7.43 -9.57 4.96
C VAL A 513 -6.74 -10.84 4.48
N ALA A 514 -7.17 -12.00 4.98
CA ALA A 514 -6.70 -13.31 4.54
C ALA A 514 -7.59 -13.77 3.38
N SER A 515 -7.17 -13.48 2.15
CA SER A 515 -7.99 -13.71 0.97
C SER A 515 -8.00 -15.19 0.57
N GLY A 516 -9.18 -15.66 0.20
CA GLY A 516 -9.39 -16.98 -0.37
C GLY A 516 -8.89 -17.11 -1.82
N LEU A 517 -9.37 -18.18 -2.47
CA LEU A 517 -9.09 -18.46 -3.88
C LEU A 517 -10.04 -17.72 -4.85
N ALA A 518 -11.01 -16.96 -4.34
CA ALA A 518 -12.05 -16.28 -5.11
C ALA A 518 -11.79 -14.77 -5.22
N PRO A 519 -11.32 -14.25 -6.37
CA PRO A 519 -11.04 -12.83 -6.55
C PRO A 519 -12.27 -11.92 -6.36
N ASP A 520 -13.46 -12.36 -6.78
CA ASP A 520 -14.70 -11.59 -6.60
C ASP A 520 -15.05 -11.43 -5.10
N SER A 521 -14.82 -12.45 -4.29
CA SER A 521 -15.02 -12.36 -2.84
C SER A 521 -14.06 -11.36 -2.20
N LEU A 522 -12.80 -11.37 -2.65
CA LEU A 522 -11.81 -10.37 -2.21
C LEU A 522 -12.25 -8.95 -2.62
N ARG A 523 -12.70 -8.76 -3.87
CA ARG A 523 -13.21 -7.47 -4.35
C ARG A 523 -14.35 -6.95 -3.48
N ILE A 524 -15.36 -7.78 -3.23
CA ILE A 524 -16.53 -7.39 -2.41
C ILE A 524 -16.09 -7.03 -0.98
N THR A 525 -15.16 -7.79 -0.43
CA THR A 525 -14.57 -7.50 0.89
C THR A 525 -13.92 -6.12 0.90
N LEU A 526 -13.07 -5.82 -0.09
CA LEU A 526 -12.37 -4.53 -0.20
C LEU A 526 -13.32 -3.36 -0.47
N GLU A 527 -14.35 -3.53 -1.30
CA GLU A 527 -15.42 -2.53 -1.51
C GLU A 527 -16.16 -2.23 -0.19
N SER A 528 -16.51 -3.26 0.57
CA SER A 528 -17.17 -3.10 1.88
C SER A 528 -16.25 -2.47 2.94
N LEU A 529 -14.94 -2.68 2.81
CA LEU A 529 -13.92 -2.05 3.67
C LEU A 529 -13.75 -0.56 3.34
N LEU A 530 -13.69 -0.17 2.07
CA LEU A 530 -13.65 1.25 1.68
C LEU A 530 -14.92 2.00 2.10
N ASN A 531 -16.05 1.32 2.25
CA ASN A 531 -17.28 1.94 2.74
C ASN A 531 -17.27 2.25 4.26
N GLN A 532 -16.20 1.91 4.99
CA GLN A 532 -16.06 2.20 6.42
C GLN A 532 -15.55 3.63 6.66
N GLU A 533 -16.20 4.37 7.55
CA GLU A 533 -15.72 5.71 7.94
C GLU A 533 -14.47 5.63 8.82
N GLY A 534 -13.43 6.39 8.43
CA GLY A 534 -12.16 6.45 9.16
C GLY A 534 -11.17 5.34 8.81
N LEU A 535 -11.42 4.56 7.75
CA LEU A 535 -10.46 3.58 7.26
C LEU A 535 -9.11 4.23 6.93
N ASN A 536 -8.03 3.68 7.50
CA ASN A 536 -6.66 3.99 7.12
C ASN A 536 -6.12 2.88 6.22
N THR A 537 -6.08 3.12 4.90
CA THR A 537 -5.61 2.14 3.90
C THR A 537 -4.15 1.72 4.12
N GLN A 538 -3.34 2.54 4.80
CA GLN A 538 -1.96 2.20 5.14
C GLN A 538 -1.83 1.09 6.19
N MET A 539 -2.90 0.85 6.96
CA MET A 539 -3.00 -0.19 7.98
C MET A 539 -3.56 -1.51 7.44
N VAL A 540 -3.96 -1.55 6.18
CA VAL A 540 -4.55 -2.74 5.55
C VAL A 540 -3.45 -3.54 4.85
N LEU A 541 -3.38 -4.82 5.22
CA LEU A 541 -2.54 -5.84 4.60
C LEU A 541 -3.43 -6.95 4.06
N VAL A 542 -3.34 -7.21 2.77
CA VAL A 542 -3.99 -8.35 2.13
C VAL A 542 -2.96 -9.45 1.91
N THR A 543 -3.28 -10.66 2.34
CA THR A 543 -2.47 -11.83 2.02
C THR A 543 -3.22 -12.72 1.05
N TYR A 544 -2.57 -13.13 -0.03
CA TYR A 544 -3.18 -13.93 -1.09
C TYR A 544 -2.31 -15.14 -1.44
N ASP A 545 -2.92 -16.17 -2.02
CA ASP A 545 -2.15 -17.30 -2.52
C ASP A 545 -1.37 -16.87 -3.77
N LYS A 546 -0.06 -17.14 -3.78
CA LYS A 546 0.85 -16.74 -4.87
C LYS A 546 0.43 -17.23 -6.26
N GLU A 547 -0.35 -18.31 -6.33
CA GLU A 547 -0.84 -18.86 -7.60
C GLU A 547 -1.92 -17.95 -8.25
N TYR A 548 -2.42 -16.95 -7.51
CA TYR A 548 -3.47 -16.04 -7.92
C TYR A 548 -2.97 -14.59 -7.92
N SER A 549 -2.03 -14.28 -8.82
CA SER A 549 -1.47 -12.93 -8.98
C SER A 549 -2.52 -11.85 -9.29
N GLU A 550 -3.68 -12.23 -9.84
CA GLU A 550 -4.86 -11.35 -10.00
C GLU A 550 -5.24 -10.64 -8.70
N ASN A 551 -5.10 -11.31 -7.55
CA ASN A 551 -5.41 -10.70 -6.27
C ASN A 551 -4.44 -9.56 -5.94
N ALA A 552 -3.17 -9.64 -6.35
CA ALA A 552 -2.22 -8.55 -6.15
C ALA A 552 -2.62 -7.31 -6.95
N ASP A 553 -2.95 -7.52 -8.23
CA ASP A 553 -3.36 -6.46 -9.15
C ASP A 553 -4.67 -5.82 -8.68
N LEU A 554 -5.66 -6.63 -8.30
CA LEU A 554 -6.92 -6.16 -7.73
C LEU A 554 -6.68 -5.30 -6.48
N VAL A 555 -5.88 -5.81 -5.54
CA VAL A 555 -5.60 -5.14 -4.26
C VAL A 555 -4.91 -3.80 -4.46
N SER A 556 -4.02 -3.70 -5.45
CA SER A 556 -3.32 -2.44 -5.77
C SER A 556 -4.28 -1.29 -6.12
N LEU A 557 -5.43 -1.60 -6.73
CA LEU A 557 -6.46 -0.61 -7.06
C LEU A 557 -7.10 0.03 -5.83
N PHE A 558 -7.05 -0.63 -4.68
CA PHE A 558 -7.66 -0.17 -3.43
C PHE A 558 -6.67 0.60 -2.54
N HIS A 559 -5.45 0.86 -3.02
CA HIS A 559 -4.41 1.60 -2.29
C HIS A 559 -3.97 0.93 -0.97
N VAL A 560 -4.05 -0.40 -0.90
CA VAL A 560 -3.63 -1.19 0.27
C VAL A 560 -2.44 -2.10 -0.06
N LYS A 561 -1.74 -2.58 0.97
CA LYS A 561 -0.55 -3.43 0.80
C LYS A 561 -0.96 -4.89 0.58
N SER A 562 -0.20 -5.63 -0.22
CA SER A 562 -0.41 -7.06 -0.44
C SER A 562 0.87 -7.89 -0.26
N VAL A 563 0.70 -9.15 0.15
CA VAL A 563 1.79 -10.14 0.28
C VAL A 563 1.32 -11.50 -0.24
N ALA A 564 2.09 -12.08 -1.16
CA ALA A 564 1.89 -13.45 -1.62
C ALA A 564 2.28 -14.46 -0.53
N ILE A 565 1.51 -15.53 -0.40
CA ILE A 565 1.77 -16.66 0.49
C ILE A 565 1.80 -17.94 -0.32
N GLN A 566 2.79 -18.79 -0.07
CA GLN A 566 2.80 -20.15 -0.57
C GLN A 566 2.07 -21.08 0.42
N SER A 567 0.76 -21.22 0.24
CA SER A 567 -0.02 -22.19 1.01
C SER A 567 0.05 -23.57 0.34
N ASN A 568 -0.11 -24.63 1.12
CA ASN A 568 -0.30 -25.99 0.58
C ASN A 568 -1.78 -26.28 0.25
N GLY A 569 -2.60 -25.24 0.06
CA GLY A 569 -4.04 -25.30 -0.14
C GLY A 569 -4.88 -25.54 1.12
N SER A 570 -4.26 -25.71 2.31
CA SER A 570 -5.02 -25.83 3.56
C SER A 570 -5.42 -24.46 4.10
N TYR A 571 -6.70 -24.28 4.45
CA TYR A 571 -7.24 -23.08 5.11
C TYR A 571 -6.35 -22.63 6.29
N ASN A 572 -5.91 -23.55 7.14
CA ASN A 572 -5.11 -23.18 8.32
C ASN A 572 -3.71 -22.74 7.93
N ALA A 573 -3.10 -23.41 6.94
CA ALA A 573 -1.77 -23.02 6.50
C ALA A 573 -1.82 -21.59 5.99
N HIS A 574 -2.84 -21.25 5.20
CA HIS A 574 -3.04 -19.89 4.73
C HIS A 574 -3.26 -18.92 5.91
N LEU A 575 -4.28 -19.12 6.74
CA LEU A 575 -4.61 -18.20 7.84
C LEU A 575 -3.49 -18.03 8.87
N LEU A 576 -2.80 -19.11 9.25
CA LEU A 576 -1.69 -19.04 10.21
C LEU A 576 -0.47 -18.32 9.63
N LEU A 577 -0.17 -18.51 8.34
CA LEU A 577 0.85 -17.74 7.64
C LEU A 577 0.45 -16.26 7.53
N SER A 578 -0.82 -15.97 7.22
CA SER A 578 -1.36 -14.61 7.19
C SER A 578 -1.21 -13.90 8.54
N LEU A 579 -1.58 -14.55 9.64
CA LEU A 579 -1.40 -14.03 11.00
C LEU A 579 0.08 -13.79 11.32
N SER A 580 0.95 -14.75 10.96
CA SER A 580 2.39 -14.62 11.14
C SER A 580 2.95 -13.42 10.39
N ASN A 581 2.53 -13.23 9.13
CA ASN A 581 2.94 -12.10 8.30
C ASN A 581 2.44 -10.78 8.88
N ALA A 582 1.19 -10.69 9.32
CA ALA A 582 0.65 -9.48 9.93
C ALA A 582 1.43 -9.07 11.18
N PHE A 583 1.65 -9.98 12.14
CA PHE A 583 2.40 -9.63 13.36
C PHE A 583 3.89 -9.37 13.09
N SER A 584 4.47 -9.94 12.03
CA SER A 584 5.85 -9.67 11.62
C SER A 584 5.99 -8.31 10.93
N ILE A 585 5.02 -7.95 10.07
CA ILE A 585 5.00 -6.69 9.33
C ILE A 585 4.65 -5.53 10.26
N PHE A 586 3.79 -5.74 11.26
CA PHE A 586 3.40 -4.73 12.24
C PHE A 586 3.97 -5.06 13.62
N PRO A 587 5.30 -4.90 13.85
CA PRO A 587 5.98 -5.41 15.05
C PRO A 587 5.52 -4.74 16.36
N ASP A 588 4.95 -3.54 16.31
CA ASP A 588 4.49 -2.81 17.50
C ASP A 588 3.00 -3.01 17.81
N ALA A 589 2.25 -3.66 16.91
CA ALA A 589 0.80 -3.81 17.05
C ALA A 589 0.42 -4.80 18.16
N SER A 590 -0.26 -4.31 19.21
CA SER A 590 -0.77 -5.18 20.28
C SER A 590 -1.93 -6.06 19.85
N SER A 591 -2.62 -5.67 18.77
CA SER A 591 -3.77 -6.38 18.22
C SER A 591 -3.84 -6.21 16.70
N VAL A 592 -4.53 -7.14 16.03
CA VAL A 592 -4.81 -7.10 14.58
C VAL A 592 -6.30 -7.41 14.38
N LEU A 593 -6.97 -6.62 13.54
CA LEU A 593 -8.28 -6.94 12.98
C LEU A 593 -8.09 -7.93 11.83
N VAL A 594 -8.74 -9.07 11.90
CA VAL A 594 -8.68 -10.11 10.88
C VAL A 594 -10.00 -10.13 10.12
N ILE A 595 -9.91 -10.27 8.80
CA ILE A 595 -11.02 -10.52 7.89
C ILE A 595 -10.65 -11.75 7.06
N GLU A 596 -11.40 -12.83 7.23
CA GLU A 596 -11.27 -14.06 6.46
C GLU A 596 -11.93 -13.91 5.08
N GLU A 597 -11.76 -14.93 4.24
CA GLU A 597 -12.40 -15.01 2.94
C GLU A 597 -13.94 -14.97 3.01
N ASP A 598 -14.55 -14.50 1.91
CA ASP A 598 -15.99 -14.46 1.69
C ASP A 598 -16.78 -13.59 2.69
N VAL A 599 -16.13 -12.56 3.25
CA VAL A 599 -16.74 -11.66 4.23
C VAL A 599 -17.17 -10.34 3.59
N THR A 600 -18.45 -10.02 3.70
CA THR A 600 -18.96 -8.66 3.44
C THR A 600 -19.15 -7.92 4.77
N LEU A 601 -18.55 -6.74 4.89
CA LEU A 601 -18.66 -5.92 6.11
C LEU A 601 -19.95 -5.10 6.14
N SER A 602 -20.62 -5.05 7.29
CA SER A 602 -21.72 -4.08 7.53
C SER A 602 -21.19 -2.65 7.53
N THR A 603 -22.06 -1.68 7.26
CA THR A 603 -21.72 -0.24 7.19
C THR A 603 -21.17 0.33 8.49
N ASP A 604 -21.48 -0.28 9.64
CA ASP A 604 -21.02 0.12 10.97
C ASP A 604 -19.88 -0.76 11.52
N TRP A 605 -19.29 -1.65 10.73
CA TRP A 605 -18.29 -2.62 11.21
C TRP A 605 -17.11 -1.97 11.96
N LEU A 606 -16.49 -0.93 11.38
CA LEU A 606 -15.38 -0.23 12.03
C LEU A 606 -15.86 0.63 13.21
N HIS A 607 -17.08 1.17 13.11
CA HIS A 607 -17.71 1.92 14.20
C HIS A 607 -18.01 1.04 15.42
N TYR A 608 -18.44 -0.22 15.19
CA TYR A 608 -18.63 -1.20 16.25
C TYR A 608 -17.31 -1.49 16.97
N PHE A 609 -16.22 -1.77 16.24
CA PHE A 609 -14.93 -1.99 16.87
C PHE A 609 -14.41 -0.76 17.61
N SER A 610 -14.56 0.43 17.02
CA SER A 610 -14.33 1.73 17.70
C SER A 610 -15.02 1.80 19.07
N SER A 611 -16.31 1.43 19.12
CA SER A 611 -17.14 1.53 20.33
C SER A 611 -16.72 0.58 21.45
N ILE A 612 -16.04 -0.53 21.14
CA ILE A 612 -15.65 -1.55 22.13
C ILE A 612 -14.14 -1.63 22.36
N TYR A 613 -13.34 -0.87 21.62
CA TYR A 613 -11.88 -1.06 21.57
C TYR A 613 -11.18 -0.74 22.89
N GLU A 614 -11.52 0.39 23.53
CA GLU A 614 -10.87 0.76 24.80
C GLU A 614 -11.17 -0.22 25.94
N PRO A 615 -12.43 -0.65 26.17
CA PRO A 615 -12.73 -1.73 27.12
C PRO A 615 -12.01 -3.04 26.76
N TYR A 616 -12.01 -3.44 25.49
CA TYR A 616 -11.29 -4.63 25.02
C TYR A 616 -9.78 -4.57 25.31
N LYS A 617 -9.17 -3.41 25.07
CA LYS A 617 -7.73 -3.19 25.29
C LYS A 617 -7.39 -3.21 26.78
N ALA A 618 -8.22 -2.59 27.62
CA ALA A 618 -8.00 -2.47 29.06
C ALA A 618 -8.25 -3.80 29.81
N ASP A 619 -9.20 -4.62 29.36
CA ASP A 619 -9.58 -5.85 30.05
C ASP A 619 -8.65 -7.02 29.69
N SER A 620 -7.79 -7.42 30.63
CA SER A 620 -6.87 -8.55 30.48
C SER A 620 -7.56 -9.91 30.43
N THR A 621 -8.85 -10.00 30.75
CA THR A 621 -9.61 -11.25 30.71
C THR A 621 -10.22 -11.54 29.34
N VAL A 622 -10.24 -10.55 28.44
CA VAL A 622 -10.74 -10.68 27.06
C VAL A 622 -9.57 -10.83 26.10
N ASP A 623 -9.68 -11.78 25.17
CA ASP A 623 -8.64 -12.05 24.16
C ASP A 623 -9.11 -11.69 22.74
N LEU A 624 -10.42 -11.78 22.49
CA LEU A 624 -11.03 -11.62 21.18
C LEU A 624 -12.22 -10.65 21.23
N ALA A 625 -12.45 -9.92 20.15
CA ALA A 625 -13.73 -9.28 19.87
C ALA A 625 -14.17 -9.64 18.46
N LEU A 626 -15.36 -10.22 18.31
CA LEU A 626 -15.86 -10.74 17.04
C LEU A 626 -16.87 -9.77 16.45
N ALA A 627 -17.03 -9.83 15.14
CA ALA A 627 -18.10 -9.17 14.40
C ALA A 627 -19.25 -10.14 14.05
N PHE A 628 -19.05 -11.45 14.20
CA PHE A 628 -20.01 -12.48 13.82
C PHE A 628 -20.67 -13.13 15.05
N ASN A 629 -22.00 -13.13 15.08
CA ASN A 629 -22.76 -13.92 16.04
C ASN A 629 -23.13 -15.29 15.43
N SER A 630 -22.51 -16.37 15.95
CA SER A 630 -22.83 -17.74 15.51
C SER A 630 -24.28 -18.14 15.71
N ASN A 631 -25.04 -17.44 16.58
CA ASN A 631 -26.47 -17.65 16.81
C ASN A 631 -27.33 -16.42 16.46
N GLY A 632 -26.80 -15.48 15.68
CA GLY A 632 -27.53 -14.29 15.20
C GLY A 632 -28.45 -14.57 14.01
N PHE A 633 -29.26 -15.63 14.09
CA PHE A 633 -30.23 -15.98 13.03
C PHE A 633 -31.40 -14.97 13.01
N ILE A 634 -32.17 -14.95 11.92
CA ILE A 634 -33.27 -13.98 11.72
C ILE A 634 -34.23 -13.91 12.93
N ASP A 635 -34.49 -15.04 13.58
CA ASP A 635 -35.40 -15.19 14.72
C ASP A 635 -34.70 -15.21 16.08
N THR A 636 -33.38 -15.44 16.15
CA THR A 636 -32.61 -15.53 17.40
C THR A 636 -31.60 -14.39 17.61
N SER A 637 -31.49 -13.47 16.65
CA SER A 637 -30.63 -12.29 16.71
C SER A 637 -31.20 -11.27 17.70
N GLY A 638 -30.29 -10.65 18.47
CA GLY A 638 -30.64 -9.53 19.35
C GLY A 638 -30.64 -8.19 18.63
N ASP A 639 -30.63 -7.12 19.44
CA ASP A 639 -30.54 -5.75 18.95
C ASP A 639 -29.13 -5.39 18.47
N GLY A 640 -29.00 -4.18 17.91
CA GLY A 640 -27.70 -3.64 17.49
C GLY A 640 -26.84 -3.09 18.65
N GLN A 641 -27.32 -3.07 19.89
CA GLN A 641 -26.67 -2.36 21.01
C GLN A 641 -25.94 -3.32 21.97
N THR A 642 -26.38 -4.56 22.04
CA THR A 642 -25.92 -5.53 23.04
C THR A 642 -24.63 -6.24 22.60
N VAL A 643 -23.71 -6.42 23.55
CA VAL A 643 -22.48 -7.21 23.39
C VAL A 643 -22.40 -8.27 24.49
N TYR A 644 -22.13 -9.50 24.09
CA TYR A 644 -21.98 -10.65 24.96
C TYR A 644 -20.51 -10.95 25.27
N ARG A 645 -20.24 -11.46 26.47
CA ARG A 645 -18.97 -12.10 26.84
C ARG A 645 -19.15 -13.61 26.79
N ILE A 646 -18.41 -14.30 25.91
CA ILE A 646 -18.55 -15.75 25.69
C ILE A 646 -17.19 -16.42 25.88
N LYS A 647 -17.15 -17.47 26.73
CA LYS A 647 -15.94 -18.27 26.92
C LYS A 647 -15.82 -19.34 25.84
N ASN A 648 -14.60 -19.53 25.32
CA ASN A 648 -14.24 -20.56 24.34
C ASN A 648 -15.12 -20.47 23.08
N HIS A 649 -15.24 -19.27 22.54
CA HIS A 649 -16.00 -19.01 21.32
C HIS A 649 -15.08 -18.99 20.10
N LEU A 650 -15.62 -19.35 18.93
CA LEU A 650 -14.84 -19.51 17.71
C LEU A 650 -14.65 -18.15 17.01
N PRO A 651 -13.42 -17.70 16.75
CA PRO A 651 -13.21 -16.59 15.82
C PRO A 651 -13.50 -17.07 14.39
N ILE A 652 -14.37 -16.35 13.68
CA ILE A 652 -14.69 -16.62 12.27
C ILE A 652 -15.14 -15.34 11.58
N GLY A 653 -14.85 -15.25 10.28
CA GLY A 653 -15.26 -14.13 9.44
C GLY A 653 -14.45 -12.89 9.76
N SER A 654 -14.83 -12.13 10.79
CA SER A 654 -14.06 -10.97 11.22
C SER A 654 -13.98 -10.83 12.73
N TYR A 655 -12.76 -10.56 13.22
CA TYR A 655 -12.45 -10.48 14.64
C TYR A 655 -11.17 -9.70 14.92
N LEU A 656 -11.14 -9.02 16.06
CA LEU A 656 -9.97 -8.39 16.64
C LEU A 656 -9.25 -9.38 17.57
N MET A 657 -7.97 -9.61 17.32
CA MET A 657 -7.14 -10.57 18.05
C MET A 657 -5.97 -9.88 18.76
N LYS A 658 -5.77 -10.18 20.06
CA LYS A 658 -4.57 -9.76 20.80
C LYS A 658 -3.36 -10.56 20.33
N ARG A 659 -2.21 -9.89 20.20
CA ARG A 659 -0.90 -10.52 19.97
C ARG A 659 -0.61 -11.58 21.01
N ASP A 660 -0.90 -11.31 22.27
CA ASP A 660 -0.70 -12.23 23.39
C ASP A 660 -1.40 -13.59 23.17
N LEU A 661 -2.63 -13.57 22.64
CA LEU A 661 -3.36 -14.79 22.29
C LEU A 661 -2.63 -15.56 21.19
N TYR A 662 -2.22 -14.84 20.13
CA TYR A 662 -1.49 -15.42 19.01
C TYR A 662 -0.18 -16.08 19.46
N GLU A 663 0.68 -15.34 20.16
CA GLU A 663 1.99 -15.83 20.56
C GLU A 663 1.93 -17.00 21.54
N LYS A 664 1.01 -16.96 22.51
CA LYS A 664 0.91 -17.98 23.57
C LYS A 664 0.14 -19.22 23.13
N HIS A 665 -0.88 -19.08 22.28
CA HIS A 665 -1.85 -20.15 22.03
C HIS A 665 -1.99 -20.58 20.57
N ILE A 666 -1.54 -19.79 19.59
CA ILE A 666 -1.73 -20.07 18.17
C ILE A 666 -0.40 -20.38 17.49
N ARG A 667 0.57 -19.46 17.54
CA ARG A 667 1.85 -19.52 16.81
C ARG A 667 2.60 -20.84 16.97
N LEU A 668 2.58 -21.42 18.17
CA LEU A 668 3.33 -22.64 18.51
C LEU A 668 2.47 -23.91 18.56
N ARG A 669 1.18 -23.84 18.17
CA ARG A 669 0.25 -24.98 18.25
C ARG A 669 -0.30 -25.33 16.88
N GLU A 670 0.22 -26.40 16.28
CA GLU A 670 -0.25 -26.91 14.98
C GLU A 670 -1.76 -27.25 14.95
N PHE A 671 -2.34 -27.65 16.10
CA PHE A 671 -3.71 -28.17 16.15
C PHE A 671 -4.75 -27.18 16.69
N CYS A 672 -4.38 -25.94 17.01
CA CYS A 672 -5.33 -25.01 17.63
C CYS A 672 -6.50 -24.65 16.70
N CYS A 673 -6.28 -24.75 15.40
CA CYS A 673 -6.99 -23.99 14.39
C CYS A 673 -6.98 -24.81 13.10
N THR A 674 -7.50 -26.04 13.11
CA THR A 674 -7.31 -27.02 12.01
C THR A 674 -8.41 -27.03 10.95
N GLU A 675 -9.54 -26.39 11.22
CA GLU A 675 -10.63 -26.23 10.26
C GLU A 675 -11.34 -24.90 10.56
N ARG A 676 -11.94 -24.29 9.55
CA ARG A 676 -12.76 -23.08 9.71
C ARG A 676 -13.81 -23.31 10.80
N GLY A 677 -13.75 -22.50 11.86
CA GLY A 677 -14.67 -22.58 13.00
C GLY A 677 -14.37 -23.68 14.04
N ASN A 678 -13.25 -24.41 13.94
CA ASN A 678 -12.82 -25.39 14.97
C ASN A 678 -11.56 -24.96 15.70
N TRP A 679 -11.63 -23.80 16.36
CA TRP A 679 -10.56 -23.32 17.22
C TRP A 679 -10.58 -24.05 18.60
N ASP A 680 -9.42 -24.30 19.21
CA ASP A 680 -9.28 -24.80 20.59
C ASP A 680 -8.63 -23.74 21.50
N LEU A 681 -9.43 -22.70 21.82
CA LEU A 681 -9.03 -21.56 22.64
C LEU A 681 -9.74 -21.57 24.02
N ARG A 682 -9.51 -22.65 24.79
CA ARG A 682 -10.31 -22.99 25.99
C ARG A 682 -10.43 -21.91 27.06
N GLU A 683 -9.37 -21.16 27.28
CA GLU A 683 -9.35 -20.11 28.29
C GLU A 683 -9.73 -18.72 27.74
N SER A 684 -9.92 -18.60 26.43
CA SER A 684 -10.22 -17.32 25.81
C SER A 684 -11.64 -16.85 26.11
N ILE A 685 -11.78 -15.54 26.29
CA ILE A 685 -13.06 -14.85 26.34
C ILE A 685 -13.17 -13.93 25.13
N SER A 686 -14.35 -13.98 24.50
CA SER A 686 -14.68 -13.22 23.32
C SER A 686 -15.82 -12.23 23.59
N LEU A 687 -15.68 -11.00 23.10
CA LEU A 687 -16.81 -10.09 22.92
C LEU A 687 -17.54 -10.43 21.62
N VAL A 688 -18.87 -10.52 21.66
CA VAL A 688 -19.69 -10.93 20.51
C VAL A 688 -20.94 -10.06 20.44
N PRO A 689 -21.24 -9.40 19.31
CA PRO A 689 -22.40 -8.54 19.22
C PRO A 689 -23.67 -9.39 19.12
N ALA A 690 -24.80 -8.89 19.63
CA ALA A 690 -26.05 -9.64 19.59
C ALA A 690 -26.64 -9.77 18.17
N MET A 691 -26.41 -8.77 17.33
CA MET A 691 -26.61 -8.81 15.88
C MET A 691 -25.24 -8.88 15.18
N SER A 692 -25.07 -9.55 14.05
CA SER A 692 -23.78 -9.58 13.37
C SER A 692 -23.44 -8.22 12.73
N ARG A 693 -22.15 -7.94 12.51
CA ARG A 693 -21.60 -6.79 11.77
C ARG A 693 -20.94 -7.19 10.45
N ILE A 694 -21.16 -8.44 10.04
CA ILE A 694 -20.66 -9.01 8.80
C ILE A 694 -21.68 -10.03 8.26
N GLU A 695 -21.58 -10.29 6.97
CA GLU A 695 -22.17 -11.43 6.30
C GLU A 695 -21.05 -12.33 5.76
N ILE A 696 -21.24 -13.65 5.82
CA ILE A 696 -20.29 -14.63 5.29
C ILE A 696 -20.99 -15.33 4.12
N GLN A 697 -20.43 -15.20 2.93
CA GLN A 697 -20.87 -15.98 1.78
C GLN A 697 -20.33 -17.40 1.92
N VAL A 698 -21.19 -18.37 1.65
CA VAL A 698 -20.90 -19.79 1.83
C VAL A 698 -21.45 -20.57 0.64
N ASP A 699 -20.70 -21.56 0.20
CA ASP A 699 -21.14 -22.43 -0.88
C ASP A 699 -22.21 -23.45 -0.41
N GLU A 700 -22.75 -24.21 -1.36
CA GLU A 700 -23.76 -25.23 -1.06
C GLU A 700 -23.23 -26.40 -0.19
N LEU A 701 -21.92 -26.60 -0.16
CA LEU A 701 -21.30 -27.63 0.68
C LEU A 701 -21.23 -27.16 2.13
N GLU A 702 -20.78 -25.93 2.37
CA GLU A 702 -20.70 -25.29 3.68
C GLU A 702 -22.07 -25.06 4.30
N LYS A 703 -23.12 -24.82 3.49
CA LYS A 703 -24.53 -24.76 3.98
C LYS A 703 -25.00 -26.03 4.68
N LYS A 704 -24.30 -27.17 4.52
CA LYS A 704 -24.59 -28.39 5.29
C LYS A 704 -24.14 -28.30 6.75
N ASN A 705 -23.17 -27.43 7.06
CA ASN A 705 -22.73 -27.18 8.42
C ASN A 705 -23.82 -26.45 9.20
N VAL A 706 -24.12 -26.89 10.42
CA VAL A 706 -25.09 -26.24 11.33
C VAL A 706 -24.76 -24.76 11.53
N LEU A 707 -23.48 -24.40 11.48
CA LEU A 707 -23.05 -23.01 11.55
C LEU A 707 -23.58 -22.17 10.38
N PHE A 708 -23.77 -22.71 9.18
CA PHE A 708 -24.15 -21.91 8.00
C PHE A 708 -25.51 -22.27 7.40
N ARG A 709 -26.21 -23.24 8.00
CA ARG A 709 -27.48 -23.77 7.49
C ARG A 709 -28.63 -22.77 7.47
N ARG A 710 -28.56 -21.72 8.31
CA ARG A 710 -29.64 -20.76 8.50
C ARG A 710 -29.17 -19.34 8.19
N ASN A 711 -30.07 -18.56 7.61
CA ASN A 711 -29.84 -17.15 7.34
C ASN A 711 -29.72 -16.34 8.63
N ARG A 712 -28.86 -15.32 8.58
CA ARG A 712 -28.57 -14.43 9.69
C ARG A 712 -29.00 -13.01 9.40
N THR A 713 -28.99 -12.20 10.46
CA THR A 713 -29.18 -10.75 10.38
C THR A 713 -27.86 -10.06 10.64
N ALA A 714 -27.52 -9.12 9.77
CA ALA A 714 -26.41 -8.19 9.95
C ALA A 714 -26.95 -6.75 10.05
N THR A 715 -26.21 -5.88 10.72
CA THR A 715 -26.55 -4.47 10.86
C THR A 715 -26.47 -3.72 9.53
N GLN A 716 -27.24 -2.63 9.45
CA GLN A 716 -27.28 -1.71 8.31
C GLN A 716 -27.05 -0.24 8.72
N GLN A 717 -26.89 0.01 10.03
CA GLN A 717 -26.74 1.35 10.60
C GLN A 717 -25.89 1.29 11.87
N ASN A 718 -25.36 2.45 12.29
CA ASN A 718 -24.61 2.58 13.54
C ASN A 718 -25.54 2.48 14.75
N TYR A 719 -25.07 1.82 15.80
CA TYR A 719 -25.74 1.73 17.09
C TYR A 719 -24.82 2.24 18.21
N LEU A 720 -25.43 2.85 19.23
CA LEU A 720 -24.75 3.12 20.49
C LEU A 720 -24.68 1.81 21.28
N ILE A 721 -23.47 1.33 21.57
CA ILE A 721 -23.28 0.06 22.29
C ILE A 721 -23.52 0.29 23.79
N ASN A 722 -24.24 -0.63 24.44
CA ASN A 722 -24.46 -0.56 25.88
C ASN A 722 -23.17 -0.89 26.65
N THR A 723 -23.00 -0.38 27.87
CA THR A 723 -21.72 -0.45 28.61
C THR A 723 -21.58 -1.68 29.52
N GLU A 724 -22.57 -2.56 29.64
CA GLU A 724 -22.50 -3.68 30.61
C GLU A 724 -21.40 -4.72 30.32
N PHE A 725 -20.85 -4.75 29.11
CA PHE A 725 -19.82 -5.71 28.72
C PHE A 725 -18.39 -5.28 29.12
N GLU A 726 -18.21 -4.01 29.49
CA GLU A 726 -16.91 -3.35 29.61
C GLU A 726 -15.96 -4.10 30.56
N THR A 727 -16.48 -4.57 31.69
CA THR A 727 -15.72 -5.40 32.63
C THR A 727 -16.42 -6.71 32.94
N SER A 728 -15.64 -7.73 33.32
CA SER A 728 -16.17 -9.03 33.77
C SER A 728 -17.13 -8.90 34.97
N GLU A 729 -16.86 -7.97 35.88
CA GLU A 729 -17.66 -7.74 37.09
C GLU A 729 -18.99 -7.06 36.79
N GLU A 730 -18.99 -6.01 35.95
CA GLU A 730 -20.21 -5.34 35.52
C GLU A 730 -21.10 -6.28 34.70
N TYR A 731 -20.50 -7.07 33.81
CA TYR A 731 -21.25 -8.02 33.01
C TYR A 731 -21.93 -9.09 33.86
N LEU A 732 -21.22 -9.62 34.87
CA LEU A 732 -21.80 -10.57 35.81
C LEU A 732 -22.91 -9.93 36.65
N THR A 733 -22.71 -8.69 37.11
CA THR A 733 -23.71 -7.92 37.86
C THR A 733 -24.97 -7.70 37.03
N HIS A 734 -24.80 -7.32 35.76
CA HIS A 734 -25.90 -7.13 34.82
C HIS A 734 -26.67 -8.44 34.58
N LEU A 735 -25.98 -9.55 34.31
CA LEU A 735 -26.61 -10.87 34.15
C LEU A 735 -27.40 -11.28 35.40
N ASN A 736 -26.87 -11.02 36.58
CA ASN A 736 -27.54 -11.32 37.85
C ASN A 736 -28.82 -10.50 38.02
N GLN A 737 -28.77 -9.20 37.75
CA GLN A 737 -29.94 -8.33 37.77
C GLN A 737 -30.99 -8.76 36.74
N LEU A 738 -30.54 -9.12 35.54
CA LEU A 738 -31.41 -9.57 34.47
C LEU A 738 -32.17 -10.84 34.86
N VAL A 739 -31.48 -11.84 35.44
CA VAL A 739 -32.14 -13.08 35.92
C VAL A 739 -33.11 -12.76 37.06
N GLN A 740 -32.73 -11.93 38.03
CA GLN A 740 -33.60 -11.58 39.16
C GLN A 740 -34.86 -10.81 38.74
N ASN A 741 -34.73 -9.94 37.74
CA ASN A 741 -35.85 -9.12 37.24
C ASN A 741 -36.79 -9.90 36.30
N THR A 742 -36.34 -11.04 35.78
CA THR A 742 -37.13 -11.85 34.84
C THR A 742 -38.17 -12.67 35.60
N LYS A 743 -39.44 -12.23 35.52
CA LYS A 743 -40.54 -12.83 36.28
C LYS A 743 -41.01 -14.18 35.74
N LYS A 744 -40.93 -14.40 34.42
CA LYS A 744 -41.43 -15.61 33.78
C LYS A 744 -40.30 -16.64 33.71
N SER A 745 -40.47 -17.76 34.39
CA SER A 745 -39.50 -18.86 34.46
C SER A 745 -40.16 -20.17 34.03
N ILE A 746 -39.52 -20.91 33.12
CA ILE A 746 -40.06 -22.15 32.54
C ILE A 746 -38.95 -23.22 32.45
N PRO A 747 -39.18 -24.45 32.92
CA PRO A 747 -38.24 -25.55 32.71
C PRO A 747 -38.12 -25.90 31.21
N ILE A 748 -36.91 -26.18 30.73
CA ILE A 748 -36.68 -26.53 29.32
C ILE A 748 -37.54 -27.73 28.86
N THR A 749 -37.79 -28.69 29.75
CA THR A 749 -38.58 -29.89 29.47
C THR A 749 -40.02 -29.58 29.06
N GLU A 750 -40.59 -28.47 29.53
CA GLU A 750 -41.92 -28.01 29.12
C GLU A 750 -41.95 -27.58 27.66
N ILE A 751 -40.94 -26.82 27.22
CA ILE A 751 -40.82 -26.35 25.83
C ILE A 751 -40.66 -27.53 24.88
N GLN A 752 -39.85 -28.52 25.26
CA GLN A 752 -39.63 -29.71 24.45
C GLN A 752 -40.92 -30.50 24.22
N SER A 753 -41.83 -30.52 25.20
CA SER A 753 -43.12 -31.22 25.08
C SER A 753 -44.08 -30.56 24.08
N ILE A 754 -43.97 -29.24 23.91
CA ILE A 754 -44.81 -28.43 23.00
C ILE A 754 -44.17 -28.35 21.59
N GLY A 755 -42.84 -28.35 21.53
CA GLY A 755 -42.06 -28.04 20.34
C GLY A 755 -41.71 -26.56 20.28
N CYS A 756 -40.46 -26.24 19.92
CA CYS A 756 -39.93 -24.88 20.07
C CYS A 756 -40.57 -23.82 19.16
N GLU A 757 -40.94 -24.17 17.92
CA GLU A 757 -41.67 -23.26 17.02
C GLU A 757 -43.08 -22.98 17.58
N ALA A 758 -43.82 -24.02 17.93
CA ALA A 758 -45.16 -23.88 18.49
C ALA A 758 -45.18 -23.13 19.83
N TRP A 759 -44.14 -23.31 20.66
CA TRP A 759 -43.98 -22.55 21.90
C TRP A 759 -43.62 -21.08 21.64
N ALA A 760 -42.73 -20.80 20.67
CA ALA A 760 -42.38 -19.44 20.28
C ALA A 760 -43.61 -18.65 19.78
N ASP A 761 -44.50 -19.29 19.03
CA ASP A 761 -45.73 -18.66 18.54
C ASP A 761 -46.74 -18.34 19.65
N GLN A 762 -46.66 -19.03 20.80
CA GLN A 762 -47.53 -18.81 21.97
C GLN A 762 -46.99 -17.75 22.94
N LEU A 763 -45.76 -17.27 22.74
CA LEU A 763 -45.17 -16.26 23.61
C LEU A 763 -45.90 -14.92 23.49
N ASP A 764 -46.25 -14.37 24.65
CA ASP A 764 -46.74 -12.99 24.73
C ASP A 764 -45.67 -12.03 24.22
N ARG A 765 -45.96 -11.33 23.13
CA ARG A 765 -45.05 -10.37 22.49
C ARG A 765 -44.75 -9.14 23.35
N GLN A 766 -45.46 -8.94 24.47
CA GLN A 766 -45.13 -7.89 25.44
C GLN A 766 -44.06 -8.31 26.46
N LEU A 767 -43.67 -9.59 26.50
CA LEU A 767 -42.58 -10.04 27.36
C LEU A 767 -41.27 -9.42 26.91
N LYS A 768 -40.55 -8.82 27.85
CA LYS A 768 -39.18 -8.34 27.62
C LYS A 768 -38.14 -9.43 27.78
N SER A 769 -38.34 -10.31 28.76
CA SER A 769 -37.41 -11.40 29.06
C SER A 769 -38.12 -12.64 29.58
N ILE A 770 -37.47 -13.80 29.40
CA ILE A 770 -37.91 -15.10 29.91
C ILE A 770 -36.71 -15.92 30.38
N LEU A 771 -36.89 -16.59 31.52
CA LEU A 771 -35.90 -17.46 32.12
C LEU A 771 -36.24 -18.91 31.76
N LEU A 772 -35.30 -19.62 31.17
CA LEU A 772 -35.36 -21.05 30.94
C LEU A 772 -34.43 -21.76 31.90
N THR A 773 -34.93 -22.76 32.60
CA THR A 773 -34.15 -23.46 33.62
C THR A 773 -33.83 -24.89 33.20
N TYR A 774 -32.61 -25.34 33.51
CA TYR A 774 -32.14 -26.68 33.17
C TYR A 774 -31.50 -27.41 34.35
N SER A 775 -31.74 -28.72 34.41
CA SER A 775 -31.13 -29.64 35.38
C SER A 775 -29.85 -30.27 34.85
N ALA A 776 -29.75 -30.50 33.54
CA ALA A 776 -28.62 -31.12 32.87
C ALA A 776 -28.22 -30.40 31.59
N LYS A 777 -26.92 -30.40 31.24
CA LYS A 777 -26.44 -29.77 29.99
C LYS A 777 -27.02 -30.38 28.72
N SER A 778 -27.47 -31.64 28.77
CA SER A 778 -28.20 -32.29 27.67
C SER A 778 -29.53 -31.60 27.36
N GLU A 779 -30.18 -30.95 28.33
CA GLU A 779 -31.40 -30.19 28.08
C GLU A 779 -31.10 -28.92 27.28
N VAL A 780 -29.98 -28.26 27.58
CA VAL A 780 -29.49 -27.10 26.81
C VAL A 780 -29.16 -27.53 25.38
N GLU A 781 -28.43 -28.63 25.21
CA GLU A 781 -28.15 -29.23 23.90
C GLU A 781 -29.44 -29.45 23.10
N SER A 782 -30.43 -30.12 23.70
CA SER A 782 -31.72 -30.36 23.05
C SER A 782 -32.46 -29.08 22.69
N ILE A 783 -32.34 -28.00 23.47
CA ILE A 783 -32.99 -26.72 23.13
C ILE A 783 -32.28 -26.00 21.98
N PHE A 784 -30.94 -26.06 21.93
CA PHE A 784 -30.19 -25.55 20.78
C PHE A 784 -30.53 -26.35 19.52
N GLU A 785 -30.65 -27.68 19.60
CA GLU A 785 -31.10 -28.51 18.47
C GLU A 785 -32.53 -28.18 18.04
N CYS A 786 -33.43 -27.99 19.00
CA CYS A 786 -34.83 -27.70 18.74
C CYS A 786 -35.04 -26.36 18.00
N TRP A 787 -34.26 -25.33 18.33
CA TRP A 787 -34.20 -24.07 17.56
C TRP A 787 -33.18 -24.07 16.42
N LYS A 788 -32.55 -25.20 16.11
CA LYS A 788 -31.53 -25.32 15.06
C LYS A 788 -30.40 -24.29 15.22
N MET A 789 -30.02 -24.02 16.47
CA MET A 789 -28.95 -23.12 16.85
C MET A 789 -27.60 -23.84 16.82
N TYR A 790 -26.53 -23.07 16.60
CA TYR A 790 -25.17 -23.57 16.62
C TYR A 790 -24.69 -23.79 18.05
N TRP A 791 -24.14 -24.98 18.30
CA TRP A 791 -23.51 -25.34 19.58
C TRP A 791 -22.34 -26.31 19.36
N THR A 792 -21.46 -26.38 20.36
CA THR A 792 -20.45 -27.43 20.46
C THR A 792 -20.34 -27.93 21.89
N PRO A 793 -19.86 -29.18 22.12
CA PRO A 793 -19.59 -29.66 23.47
C PRO A 793 -18.62 -28.74 24.24
N LYS A 794 -17.70 -28.07 23.53
CA LYS A 794 -16.74 -27.10 24.09
C LYS A 794 -17.46 -25.87 24.65
N ILE A 795 -18.35 -25.25 23.87
CA ILE A 795 -19.12 -24.06 24.29
C ILE A 795 -20.07 -24.41 25.43
N LEU A 796 -20.82 -25.50 25.31
CA LEU A 796 -21.75 -25.94 26.35
C LEU A 796 -21.02 -26.20 27.66
N ARG A 797 -19.83 -26.83 27.65
CA ARG A 797 -19.06 -27.08 28.88
C ARG A 797 -18.51 -25.80 29.52
N SER A 798 -18.02 -24.86 28.71
CA SER A 798 -17.30 -23.67 29.18
C SER A 798 -18.22 -22.58 29.75
N ASN A 799 -19.50 -22.57 29.36
CA ASN A 799 -20.47 -21.57 29.76
C ASN A 799 -21.54 -22.15 30.72
N ARG A 800 -22.14 -21.28 31.54
CA ARG A 800 -23.20 -21.63 32.52
C ARG A 800 -24.51 -20.87 32.31
N VAL A 801 -24.43 -19.73 31.62
CA VAL A 801 -25.57 -18.91 31.25
C VAL A 801 -25.54 -18.80 29.74
N PHE A 802 -26.67 -19.00 29.08
CA PHE A 802 -26.81 -18.81 27.64
C PHE A 802 -27.87 -17.75 27.39
N ARG A 803 -27.57 -16.80 26.51
CA ARG A 803 -28.39 -15.61 26.27
C ARG A 803 -28.56 -15.42 24.77
N PHE A 804 -29.79 -15.19 24.32
CA PHE A 804 -30.14 -14.83 22.95
C PHE A 804 -31.49 -14.12 22.95
N SER A 805 -31.95 -13.64 21.79
CA SER A 805 -33.22 -12.90 21.71
C SER A 805 -34.16 -13.57 20.72
N LEU A 806 -35.39 -13.86 21.10
CA LEU A 806 -36.43 -14.28 20.17
C LEU A 806 -37.13 -13.07 19.55
N HIS A 807 -37.29 -13.10 18.22
CA HIS A 807 -37.97 -12.06 17.44
C HIS A 807 -37.43 -10.65 17.71
N GLN A 808 -36.11 -10.54 17.96
CA GLN A 808 -35.39 -9.29 18.25
C GLN A 808 -35.87 -8.50 19.47
N ALA A 809 -36.80 -9.05 20.27
CA ALA A 809 -37.46 -8.31 21.35
C ALA A 809 -37.48 -9.05 22.69
N ILE A 810 -37.63 -10.38 22.65
CA ILE A 810 -37.78 -11.18 23.87
C ILE A 810 -36.44 -11.80 24.23
N GLU A 811 -35.86 -11.35 25.32
CA GLU A 811 -34.59 -11.87 25.81
C GLU A 811 -34.76 -13.23 26.49
N VAL A 812 -34.11 -14.25 25.97
CA VAL A 812 -34.13 -15.61 26.52
C VAL A 812 -32.84 -15.88 27.26
N ILE A 813 -32.97 -16.27 28.53
CA ILE A 813 -31.84 -16.53 29.42
C ILE A 813 -31.95 -17.96 29.91
N ILE A 814 -30.99 -18.81 29.59
CA ILE A 814 -30.94 -20.20 30.03
C ILE A 814 -29.97 -20.31 31.21
N VAL A 815 -30.45 -20.79 32.37
CA VAL A 815 -29.68 -20.95 33.61
C VAL A 815 -29.91 -22.32 34.25
N ALA A 816 -28.96 -22.79 35.04
CA ALA A 816 -29.16 -24.03 35.79
C ALA A 816 -30.23 -23.84 36.88
N ASP A 817 -31.04 -24.87 37.16
CA ASP A 817 -32.09 -24.82 38.20
C ASP A 817 -31.51 -24.48 39.58
N ASN A 818 -30.26 -24.87 39.82
CA ASN A 818 -29.54 -24.65 41.07
C ASN A 818 -28.62 -23.44 41.06
N LEU A 819 -28.71 -22.56 40.05
CA LEU A 819 -27.81 -21.43 39.92
C LEU A 819 -27.97 -20.48 41.11
N LYS A 820 -27.08 -20.62 42.09
CA LYS A 820 -26.89 -19.60 43.14
C LYS A 820 -26.18 -18.42 42.50
N ILE A 821 -26.97 -17.46 42.05
CA ILE A 821 -26.49 -16.13 41.73
C ILE A 821 -25.96 -15.54 43.03
N LYS A 822 -24.63 -15.37 43.10
CA LYS A 822 -23.97 -14.76 44.26
C LYS A 822 -24.11 -13.25 44.22
#